data_AF-Q6FK16-F1
#
_entry.id   AF-Q6FK16-F1
#
_cell.length_a   1.000
_cell.length_b   1.000
_cell.length_c   1.000
_cell.angle_alpha   90.00
_cell.angle_beta   90.00
_cell.angle_gamma   90.00
#
_symmetry.space_group_name_H-M   'P 1'
#
loop_
_entity.id
_entity.type
_entity.pdbx_description
1 polymer ?
#
loop_
_entity_poly.entity_id
_entity_poly.type
_entity_poly.pdbx_seq_one_letter_code
_entity_poly.pdbx_strand_id
1 'polypeptide(L)'
;MSEEFSSWYGDVTRKCGSLAIDLGLSTLAFDQLVKLLEQEKHISTILLLVRLYLKNKDYYNVVTFLVNGRDNEILSDYRVWKAIALSYFKLNNVQDSLNAVDYALKLKSDDQDTLLLKARIMSFLDDSSLKTQYEALISSYSDKSSKEYYQILVCYMQYSRNIGDIPKCFEIFQAISQEFSRTQKKRSINFLQVFSYAYQLYASTIYLTEGNINEAGRKRKRGYNNDSPLEVINEFLSISERNYNSSLSIQPLKILQGQISFIEGIDLRESINYLNLELQILNNHAATLSEEGVYHKSILNYMIARNMLKLNPHENAQVAYEYFQNSLSLTPNLPFIWISVASLYLTLGQLEDSLATYSQAISLAMSFENVLPPKELSYYKRFAAVAWHGISQVYTVTLQLTNAIEALDHAISIVYQEHDVTTEQELTSLRNEYVKLNSQSTPHPNIVYSLPEVSMKLLLEYETCRDSFLFQNIDDLEIIDKNNLNDGAIKNFAGQVTTLTTQPPTDQSTLRVLNTANGTNSIAYTQKPPGSEVYTRKQSVTGTPSSAHAQQYGRNPQLSSSMSQTLNAPIQDVRTIQQPNGQNIVVGNQILQQQQQQQYTTKQPFVVFNHATQKQELVTPQIVSTENGRYQPQHVSMIQGLPQPNPNAYYQVNDGNVVLKPIQSMNNNEFITKVL
;
A
#
# COMPACT_ATOMS: atom_id res chain seq x y z
N MET A 1 31.12 26.69 -35.26
CA MET A 1 31.19 25.25 -34.89
C MET A 1 31.09 25.00 -33.38
N SER A 2 31.20 25.99 -32.49
CA SER A 2 31.16 25.75 -31.03
C SER A 2 29.75 25.74 -30.40
N GLU A 3 28.84 26.64 -30.80
CA GLU A 3 27.49 26.73 -30.17
C GLU A 3 26.54 25.62 -30.60
N GLU A 4 26.48 25.29 -31.90
CA GLU A 4 25.67 24.18 -32.41
C GLU A 4 26.11 22.82 -31.82
N PHE A 5 27.42 22.63 -31.65
CA PHE A 5 27.95 21.41 -31.04
C PHE A 5 27.60 21.33 -29.54
N SER A 6 27.66 22.46 -28.82
CA SER A 6 27.27 22.53 -27.40
C SER A 6 25.77 22.23 -27.22
N SER A 7 24.92 22.82 -28.06
CA SER A 7 23.47 22.55 -28.04
C SER A 7 23.15 21.09 -28.35
N TRP A 8 23.81 20.51 -29.36
CA TRP A 8 23.64 19.10 -29.71
C TRP A 8 24.12 18.16 -28.59
N TYR A 9 25.28 18.44 -28.00
CA TYR A 9 25.80 17.67 -26.88
C TYR A 9 24.83 17.69 -25.69
N GLY A 10 24.22 18.84 -25.39
CA GLY A 10 23.19 18.96 -24.36
C GLY A 10 21.95 18.12 -24.66
N ASP A 11 21.43 18.14 -25.89
CA ASP A 11 20.29 17.32 -26.30
C ASP A 11 20.57 15.82 -26.19
N VAL A 12 21.73 15.35 -26.65
CA VAL A 12 22.15 13.95 -26.54
C VAL A 12 22.29 13.54 -25.08
N THR A 13 22.94 14.37 -24.26
CA THR A 13 23.13 14.10 -22.83
C THR A 13 21.79 14.04 -22.09
N ARG A 14 20.84 14.94 -22.39
CA ARG A 14 19.47 14.88 -21.86
C ARG A 14 18.75 13.59 -22.26
N LYS A 15 18.91 13.12 -23.50
CA LYS A 15 18.30 11.87 -23.95
C LYS A 15 18.93 10.65 -23.26
N CYS A 16 20.26 10.63 -23.12
CA CYS A 16 20.97 9.60 -22.37
C CYS A 16 20.55 9.58 -20.89
N GLY A 17 20.46 10.75 -20.27
CA GLY A 17 19.96 10.90 -18.90
C GLY A 17 18.52 10.39 -18.74
N SER A 18 17.61 10.75 -19.67
CA SER A 18 16.24 10.20 -19.66
C SER A 18 16.22 8.69 -19.76
N LEU A 19 16.99 8.11 -20.68
CA LEU A 19 17.06 6.66 -20.85
C LEU A 19 17.65 5.98 -19.61
N ALA A 20 18.70 6.56 -19.02
CA ALA A 20 19.29 6.06 -17.79
C ALA A 20 18.28 6.08 -16.63
N ILE A 21 17.47 7.13 -16.51
CA ILE A 21 16.34 7.18 -15.57
C ILE A 21 15.37 6.03 -15.85
N ASP A 22 14.96 5.85 -17.11
CA ASP A 22 14.00 4.80 -17.49
C ASP A 22 14.54 3.40 -17.18
N LEU A 23 15.84 3.17 -17.35
CA LEU A 23 16.55 1.93 -17.03
C LEU A 23 16.87 1.73 -15.52
N GLY A 24 16.56 2.71 -14.67
CA GLY A 24 16.84 2.64 -13.23
C GLY A 24 18.32 2.87 -12.87
N LEU A 25 19.11 3.43 -13.78
CA LEU A 25 20.52 3.77 -13.57
C LEU A 25 20.64 5.17 -12.92
N SER A 26 20.09 5.31 -11.71
CA SER A 26 19.90 6.61 -11.05
C SER A 26 21.21 7.39 -10.84
N THR A 27 22.29 6.72 -10.45
CA THR A 27 23.61 7.37 -10.22
C THR A 27 24.21 7.92 -11.51
N LEU A 28 24.20 7.12 -12.58
CA LEU A 28 24.68 7.55 -13.89
C LEU A 28 23.86 8.70 -14.45
N ALA A 29 22.53 8.63 -14.33
CA ALA A 29 21.64 9.70 -14.74
C ALA A 29 21.94 11.00 -13.97
N PHE A 30 22.12 10.90 -12.65
CA PHE A 30 22.44 12.03 -11.80
C PHE A 30 23.74 12.72 -12.23
N ASP A 31 24.83 11.97 -12.34
CA ASP A 31 26.15 12.50 -12.67
C ASP A 31 26.16 13.20 -14.03
N GLN A 32 25.48 12.62 -15.04
CA GLN A 32 25.40 13.21 -16.37
C GLN A 32 24.58 14.50 -16.38
N LEU A 33 23.43 14.50 -15.70
CA LEU A 33 22.52 15.65 -15.70
C LEU A 33 23.04 16.81 -14.85
N VAL A 34 23.72 16.55 -13.74
CA VAL A 34 24.35 17.60 -12.91
C VAL A 34 25.49 18.27 -13.67
N LYS A 35 26.38 17.49 -14.31
CA LYS A 35 27.45 18.04 -15.17
C LYS A 35 26.89 18.90 -16.30
N LEU A 36 25.76 18.49 -16.86
CA LEU A 36 25.09 19.28 -17.89
C LEU A 36 24.47 20.56 -17.32
N LEU A 37 23.88 20.51 -16.12
CA LEU A 37 23.30 21.67 -15.46
C LEU A 37 24.34 22.74 -15.11
N GLU A 38 25.56 22.32 -14.75
CA GLU A 38 26.70 23.24 -14.53
C GLU A 38 27.10 23.99 -15.81
N GLN A 39 26.86 23.40 -16.99
CA GLN A 39 27.19 23.98 -18.28
C GLN A 39 26.03 24.80 -18.87
N GLU A 40 24.80 24.28 -18.77
CA GLU A 40 23.57 24.91 -19.27
C GLU A 40 22.44 24.84 -18.22
N LYS A 41 21.95 26.02 -17.80
CA LYS A 41 20.73 26.12 -16.98
C LYS A 41 19.49 26.00 -17.86
N HIS A 42 19.26 24.83 -18.42
CA HIS A 42 18.09 24.56 -19.27
C HIS A 42 16.95 23.90 -18.48
N ILE A 43 15.71 24.36 -18.67
CA ILE A 43 14.53 23.85 -17.95
C ILE A 43 14.36 22.34 -18.10
N SER A 44 14.61 21.78 -19.29
CA SER A 44 14.52 20.34 -19.53
C SER A 44 15.50 19.52 -18.68
N THR A 45 16.71 20.03 -18.40
CA THR A 45 17.70 19.36 -17.56
C THR A 45 17.23 19.36 -16.10
N ILE A 46 16.67 20.48 -15.64
CA ILE A 46 16.05 20.61 -14.32
C ILE A 46 14.89 19.62 -14.16
N LEU A 47 13.98 19.55 -15.14
CA LEU A 47 12.83 18.64 -15.09
C LEU A 47 13.27 17.16 -15.14
N LEU A 48 14.37 16.82 -15.82
CA LEU A 48 14.96 15.48 -15.80
C LEU A 48 15.54 15.12 -14.42
N LEU A 49 16.25 16.06 -13.78
CA LEU A 49 16.75 15.88 -12.41
C LEU A 49 15.61 15.74 -11.41
N VAL A 50 14.56 16.56 -11.54
CA VAL A 50 13.35 16.45 -10.71
C VAL A 50 12.69 15.09 -10.92
N ARG A 51 12.52 14.62 -12.16
CA ARG A 51 11.99 13.30 -12.46
C ARG A 51 12.82 12.19 -11.82
N LEU A 52 14.14 12.31 -11.82
CA LEU A 52 15.05 11.38 -11.16
C LEU A 52 14.85 11.37 -9.64
N TYR A 53 14.78 12.55 -9.00
CA TYR A 53 14.52 12.65 -7.56
C TYR A 53 13.15 12.07 -7.18
N LEU A 54 12.10 12.37 -7.96
CA LEU A 54 10.75 11.81 -7.75
C LEU A 54 10.75 10.28 -7.87
N LYS A 55 11.44 9.73 -8.87
CA LYS A 55 11.57 8.27 -9.04
C LYS A 55 12.30 7.61 -7.85
N ASN A 56 13.23 8.33 -7.23
CA ASN A 56 13.91 7.89 -6.01
C ASN A 56 13.13 8.22 -4.73
N LYS A 57 11.89 8.74 -4.83
CA LYS A 57 11.04 9.18 -3.70
C LYS A 57 11.69 10.27 -2.82
N ASP A 58 12.60 11.05 -3.38
CA ASP A 58 13.35 12.11 -2.69
C ASP A 58 12.68 13.48 -2.85
N TYR A 59 11.47 13.58 -2.29
CA TYR A 59 10.62 14.77 -2.42
C TYR A 59 11.22 16.01 -1.74
N TYR A 60 11.98 15.83 -0.66
CA TYR A 60 12.64 16.93 0.04
C TYR A 60 13.67 17.62 -0.87
N ASN A 61 14.49 16.84 -1.57
CA ASN A 61 15.46 17.42 -2.50
C ASN A 61 14.79 18.06 -3.71
N VAL A 62 13.62 17.57 -4.17
CA VAL A 62 12.84 18.28 -5.21
C VAL A 62 12.43 19.68 -4.73
N VAL A 63 11.83 19.78 -3.53
CA VAL A 63 11.38 21.06 -2.99
C VAL A 63 12.56 22.00 -2.78
N THR A 64 13.62 21.55 -2.11
CA THR A 64 14.78 22.41 -1.84
C THR A 64 15.47 22.85 -3.13
N PHE A 65 15.63 21.94 -4.10
CA PHE A 65 16.23 22.26 -5.40
C PHE A 65 15.42 23.32 -6.15
N LEU A 66 14.10 23.14 -6.26
CA LEU A 66 13.23 24.02 -7.04
C LEU A 66 12.91 25.35 -6.33
N VAL A 67 12.73 25.32 -5.00
CA VAL A 67 12.40 26.53 -4.22
C VAL A 67 13.62 27.42 -3.97
N ASN A 68 14.83 26.84 -3.90
CA ASN A 68 16.06 27.62 -3.75
C ASN A 68 16.58 28.15 -5.10
N GLY A 69 16.33 27.43 -6.20
CA GLY A 69 16.70 27.85 -7.55
C GLY A 69 15.76 28.90 -8.16
N ARG A 70 15.37 29.95 -7.41
CA ARG A 70 14.36 30.98 -7.77
C ARG A 70 14.74 31.86 -8.97
N ASP A 71 15.05 31.25 -10.11
CA ASP A 71 15.14 31.95 -11.39
C ASP A 71 13.70 32.10 -11.92
N ASN A 72 13.27 33.34 -12.19
CA ASN A 72 11.90 33.66 -12.63
C ASN A 72 11.47 32.88 -13.89
N GLU A 73 12.43 32.51 -14.74
CA GLU A 73 12.20 31.71 -15.94
C GLU A 73 11.76 30.28 -15.61
N ILE A 74 12.38 29.64 -14.60
CA ILE A 74 12.02 28.29 -14.14
C ILE A 74 10.62 28.30 -13.52
N LEU A 75 10.32 29.32 -12.72
CA LEU A 75 9.02 29.45 -12.03
C LEU A 75 7.86 29.80 -12.98
N SER A 76 8.14 30.13 -14.25
CA SER A 76 7.11 30.36 -15.26
C SER A 76 6.56 29.06 -15.86
N ASP A 77 7.25 27.92 -15.66
CA ASP A 77 6.82 26.62 -16.16
C ASP A 77 5.86 25.93 -15.17
N TYR A 78 4.64 25.63 -15.62
CA TYR A 78 3.62 25.00 -14.78
C TYR A 78 4.04 23.60 -14.26
N ARG A 79 4.94 22.90 -14.97
CA ARG A 79 5.38 21.54 -14.63
C ARG A 79 6.29 21.54 -13.41
N VAL A 80 7.03 22.62 -13.19
CA VAL A 80 7.80 22.86 -11.97
C VAL A 80 6.86 22.96 -10.78
N TRP A 81 5.81 23.78 -10.88
CA TRP A 81 4.81 23.92 -9.82
C TRP A 81 4.04 22.63 -9.55
N LYS A 82 3.73 21.84 -10.59
CA LYS A 82 3.15 20.50 -10.46
C LYS A 82 4.05 19.55 -9.67
N ALA A 83 5.36 19.56 -9.93
CA ALA A 83 6.34 18.76 -9.20
C ALA A 83 6.54 19.22 -7.75
N ILE A 84 6.58 20.54 -7.51
CA ILE A 84 6.62 21.14 -6.17
C ILE A 84 5.37 20.71 -5.39
N ALA A 85 4.20 20.82 -5.99
CA ALA A 85 2.94 20.40 -5.38
C ALA A 85 2.97 18.92 -4.99
N LEU A 86 3.28 18.03 -5.92
CA LEU A 86 3.39 16.60 -5.63
C LEU A 86 4.37 16.33 -4.49
N SER A 87 5.51 17.02 -4.49
CA SER A 87 6.54 16.85 -3.46
C SER A 87 6.06 17.33 -2.09
N TYR A 88 5.40 18.50 -2.01
CA TYR A 88 4.77 18.96 -0.77
C TYR A 88 3.68 18.01 -0.29
N PHE A 89 2.86 17.47 -1.20
CA PHE A 89 1.84 16.48 -0.85
C PHE A 89 2.46 15.23 -0.22
N LYS A 90 3.52 14.68 -0.83
CA LYS A 90 4.22 13.49 -0.31
C LYS A 90 5.03 13.76 0.96
N LEU A 91 5.45 15.01 1.19
CA LEU A 91 6.03 15.49 2.45
C LEU A 91 4.97 15.90 3.48
N ASN A 92 3.69 15.59 3.23
CA ASN A 92 2.58 15.87 4.13
C ASN A 92 2.33 17.37 4.42
N ASN A 93 2.79 18.25 3.54
CA ASN A 93 2.48 19.68 3.57
C ASN A 93 1.35 19.99 2.59
N VAL A 94 0.14 19.59 2.98
CA VAL A 94 -1.05 19.61 2.10
C VAL A 94 -1.46 21.03 1.70
N GLN A 95 -1.28 22.02 2.58
CA GLN A 95 -1.64 23.41 2.28
C GLN A 95 -0.71 24.05 1.24
N ASP A 96 0.62 23.90 1.41
CA ASP A 96 1.58 24.41 0.43
C ASP A 96 1.47 23.66 -0.89
N SER A 97 1.14 22.36 -0.83
CA SER A 97 0.79 21.58 -2.01
C SER A 97 -0.40 22.16 -2.76
N LEU A 98 -1.50 22.49 -2.06
CA LEU A 98 -2.69 23.06 -2.69
C LEU A 98 -2.38 24.42 -3.34
N ASN A 99 -1.63 25.27 -2.64
CA ASN A 99 -1.18 26.56 -3.17
C ASN A 99 -0.36 26.36 -4.45
N ALA A 100 0.62 25.45 -4.44
CA ALA A 100 1.46 25.15 -5.60
C ALA A 100 0.66 24.62 -6.80
N VAL A 101 -0.33 23.75 -6.57
CA VAL A 101 -1.23 23.29 -7.65
C VAL A 101 -2.08 24.42 -8.21
N ASP A 102 -2.62 25.30 -7.36
CA ASP A 102 -3.37 26.46 -7.82
C ASP A 102 -2.51 27.40 -8.67
N TYR A 103 -1.22 27.55 -8.35
CA TYR A 103 -0.28 28.28 -9.21
C TYR A 103 -0.03 27.56 -10.54
N ALA A 104 0.15 26.23 -10.54
CA ALA A 104 0.29 25.46 -11.77
C ALA A 104 -0.94 25.63 -12.70
N LEU A 105 -2.15 25.58 -12.13
CA LEU A 105 -3.40 25.75 -12.89
C LEU A 105 -3.65 27.19 -13.37
N LYS A 106 -3.10 28.20 -12.68
CA LYS A 106 -3.10 29.59 -13.18
C LYS A 106 -2.24 29.73 -14.43
N LEU A 107 -1.13 29.01 -14.51
CA LEU A 107 -0.24 29.01 -15.68
C LEU A 107 -0.81 28.18 -16.83
N LYS A 108 -1.42 27.03 -16.52
CA LYS A 108 -2.08 26.15 -17.49
C LYS A 108 -3.34 25.53 -16.89
N SER A 109 -4.50 26.08 -17.25
CA SER A 109 -5.79 25.75 -16.63
C SER A 109 -6.42 24.43 -17.12
N ASP A 110 -5.97 23.88 -18.24
CA ASP A 110 -6.55 22.72 -18.91
C ASP A 110 -5.76 21.41 -18.72
N ASP A 111 -4.72 21.42 -17.88
CA ASP A 111 -3.87 20.26 -17.63
C ASP A 111 -4.57 19.21 -16.77
N GLN A 112 -5.04 18.14 -17.41
CA GLN A 112 -5.85 17.07 -16.79
C GLN A 112 -5.19 16.45 -15.56
N ASP A 113 -3.90 16.13 -15.64
CA ASP A 113 -3.15 15.58 -14.52
C ASP A 113 -3.03 16.55 -13.35
N THR A 114 -2.88 17.85 -13.63
CA THR A 114 -2.80 18.88 -12.58
C THR A 114 -4.16 19.06 -11.91
N LEU A 115 -5.26 18.99 -12.67
CA LEU A 115 -6.62 18.97 -12.12
C LEU A 115 -6.86 17.73 -11.25
N LEU A 116 -6.38 16.57 -11.70
CA LEU A 116 -6.45 15.32 -10.93
C LEU A 116 -5.60 15.38 -9.65
N LEU A 117 -4.39 15.94 -9.73
CA LEU A 117 -3.53 16.17 -8.57
C LEU A 117 -4.22 17.11 -7.56
N LYS A 118 -4.88 18.18 -8.05
CA LYS A 118 -5.70 19.06 -7.20
C LYS A 118 -6.78 18.29 -6.47
N ALA A 119 -7.56 17.49 -7.19
CA ALA A 119 -8.63 16.67 -6.61
C ALA A 119 -8.06 15.71 -5.55
N ARG A 120 -6.95 15.03 -5.85
CA ARG A 120 -6.28 14.14 -4.89
C ARG A 120 -5.84 14.89 -3.63
N ILE A 121 -5.18 16.04 -3.74
CA ILE A 121 -4.77 16.83 -2.57
C ILE A 121 -5.99 17.23 -1.73
N MET A 122 -7.06 17.68 -2.38
CA MET A 122 -8.30 18.09 -1.71
C MET A 122 -8.99 16.94 -0.97
N SER A 123 -8.86 15.67 -1.40
CA SER A 123 -9.50 14.54 -0.71
C SER A 123 -8.87 14.21 0.65
N PHE A 124 -7.65 14.70 0.91
CA PHE A 124 -6.94 14.55 2.19
C PHE A 124 -7.16 15.73 3.14
N LEU A 125 -7.86 16.78 2.71
CA LEU A 125 -8.22 17.92 3.56
C LEU A 125 -9.63 17.71 4.12
N ASP A 126 -9.74 17.78 5.44
CA ASP A 126 -11.04 17.76 6.14
C ASP A 126 -11.61 19.19 6.22
N ASP A 127 -11.70 19.89 5.08
CA ASP A 127 -12.28 21.24 4.97
C ASP A 127 -13.57 21.25 4.16
N SER A 128 -14.70 21.45 4.85
CA SER A 128 -16.04 21.55 4.25
C SER A 128 -16.18 22.63 3.16
N SER A 129 -15.32 23.65 3.15
CA SER A 129 -15.34 24.75 2.17
C SER A 129 -14.94 24.30 0.76
N LEU A 130 -14.26 23.16 0.65
CA LEU A 130 -13.75 22.61 -0.61
C LEU A 130 -14.84 22.03 -1.52
N LYS A 131 -16.07 21.84 -1.01
CA LYS A 131 -17.19 21.31 -1.80
C LYS A 131 -17.45 22.10 -3.08
N THR A 132 -17.53 23.43 -2.96
CA THR A 132 -17.75 24.32 -4.11
C THR A 132 -16.60 24.24 -5.11
N GLN A 133 -15.37 24.03 -4.62
CA GLN A 133 -14.20 23.89 -5.48
C GLN A 133 -14.23 22.58 -6.27
N TYR A 134 -14.66 21.47 -5.65
CA TYR A 134 -14.86 20.19 -6.35
C TYR A 134 -15.93 20.30 -7.43
N GLU A 135 -17.07 20.93 -7.12
CA GLU A 135 -18.16 21.11 -8.08
C GLU A 135 -17.75 21.99 -9.26
N ALA A 136 -16.97 23.04 -9.02
CA ALA A 136 -16.36 23.86 -10.06
C ALA A 136 -15.36 23.06 -10.91
N LEU A 137 -14.49 22.26 -10.27
CA LEU A 137 -13.50 21.41 -10.93
C LEU A 137 -14.18 20.42 -11.89
N ILE A 138 -15.18 19.68 -11.41
CA ILE A 138 -15.94 18.70 -12.20
C ILE A 138 -16.71 19.37 -13.35
N SER A 139 -17.25 20.57 -13.13
CA SER A 139 -17.97 21.32 -14.16
C SER A 139 -17.05 21.84 -15.26
N SER A 140 -15.82 22.22 -14.90
CA SER A 140 -14.80 22.72 -15.83
C SER A 140 -14.12 21.62 -16.67
N TYR A 141 -14.21 20.35 -16.23
CA TYR A 141 -13.53 19.25 -16.88
C TYR A 141 -14.18 18.92 -18.24
N SER A 142 -13.40 19.07 -19.32
CA SER A 142 -13.89 18.98 -20.70
C SER A 142 -14.20 17.55 -21.15
N ASP A 143 -13.34 16.58 -20.84
CA ASP A 143 -13.50 15.18 -21.25
C ASP A 143 -14.10 14.30 -20.14
N LYS A 144 -15.44 14.29 -20.06
CA LYS A 144 -16.19 13.45 -19.12
C LYS A 144 -16.14 11.95 -19.44
N SER A 145 -15.41 11.55 -20.48
CA SER A 145 -15.26 10.16 -20.89
C SER A 145 -13.92 9.54 -20.48
N SER A 146 -12.93 10.38 -20.15
CA SER A 146 -11.56 10.01 -19.74
C SER A 146 -11.52 9.23 -18.42
N LYS A 147 -10.41 8.52 -18.17
CA LYS A 147 -10.16 7.80 -16.92
C LYS A 147 -10.00 8.78 -15.76
N GLU A 148 -9.28 9.85 -16.03
CA GLU A 148 -8.91 10.94 -15.13
C GLU A 148 -10.16 11.63 -14.59
N TYR A 149 -11.21 11.79 -15.41
CA TYR A 149 -12.51 12.28 -14.96
C TYR A 149 -13.13 11.40 -13.86
N TYR A 150 -13.15 10.07 -14.05
CA TYR A 150 -13.70 9.17 -13.02
C TYR A 150 -12.79 9.08 -11.79
N GLN A 151 -11.48 9.24 -11.95
CA GLN A 151 -10.55 9.37 -10.82
C GLN A 151 -10.85 10.63 -9.99
N ILE A 152 -11.16 11.76 -10.63
CA ILE A 152 -11.60 12.98 -9.94
C ILE A 152 -12.93 12.75 -9.20
N LEU A 153 -13.90 12.07 -9.83
CA LEU A 153 -15.16 11.72 -9.17
C LEU A 153 -14.94 10.83 -7.94
N VAL A 154 -14.02 9.87 -8.03
CA VAL A 154 -13.61 9.02 -6.90
C VAL A 154 -12.97 9.86 -5.78
N CYS A 155 -12.10 10.81 -6.09
CA CYS A 155 -11.57 11.74 -5.07
C CYS A 155 -12.69 12.53 -4.40
N TYR A 156 -13.68 13.00 -5.17
CA TYR A 156 -14.81 13.74 -4.62
C TYR A 156 -15.71 12.84 -3.74
N MET A 157 -15.87 11.58 -4.12
CA MET A 157 -16.57 10.57 -3.32
C MET A 157 -15.83 10.32 -2.00
N GLN A 158 -14.51 10.15 -2.03
CA GLN A 158 -13.68 9.97 -0.83
C GLN A 158 -13.73 11.20 0.07
N TYR A 159 -13.63 12.41 -0.49
CA TYR A 159 -13.81 13.66 0.23
C TYR A 159 -15.19 13.74 0.90
N SER A 160 -16.27 13.47 0.15
CA SER A 160 -17.65 13.52 0.65
C SER A 160 -17.85 12.56 1.82
N ARG A 161 -17.26 11.36 1.73
CA ARG A 161 -17.22 10.40 2.85
C ARG A 161 -16.45 10.95 4.06
N ASN A 162 -15.28 11.54 3.85
CA ASN A 162 -14.43 12.08 4.91
C ASN A 162 -15.12 13.20 5.71
N ILE A 163 -15.83 14.11 5.02
CA ILE A 163 -16.60 15.19 5.68
C ILE A 163 -17.95 14.72 6.24
N GLY A 164 -18.34 13.45 6.03
CA GLY A 164 -19.62 12.89 6.46
C GLY A 164 -20.84 13.24 5.58
N ASP A 165 -20.65 13.78 4.37
CA ASP A 165 -21.72 14.00 3.37
C ASP A 165 -22.03 12.70 2.62
N ILE A 166 -22.59 11.74 3.35
CA ILE A 166 -22.95 10.40 2.85
C ILE A 166 -23.92 10.45 1.65
N PRO A 167 -24.98 11.28 1.65
CA PRO A 167 -25.87 11.38 0.48
C PRO A 167 -25.12 11.77 -0.79
N LYS A 168 -24.17 12.72 -0.70
CA LYS A 168 -23.38 13.13 -1.86
C LYS A 168 -22.43 12.04 -2.33
N CYS A 169 -21.79 11.33 -1.40
CA CYS A 169 -20.98 10.15 -1.71
C CYS A 169 -21.78 9.12 -2.54
N PHE A 170 -23.02 8.85 -2.16
CA PHE A 170 -23.90 7.89 -2.84
C PHE A 170 -24.38 8.41 -4.21
N GLU A 171 -24.70 9.70 -4.32
CA GLU A 171 -25.05 10.35 -5.59
C GLU A 171 -23.92 10.20 -6.62
N ILE A 172 -22.67 10.45 -6.21
CA ILE A 172 -21.49 10.32 -7.07
C ILE A 172 -21.29 8.86 -7.48
N PHE A 173 -21.39 7.92 -6.54
CA PHE A 173 -21.27 6.50 -6.84
C PHE A 173 -22.34 6.04 -7.86
N GLN A 174 -23.58 6.50 -7.71
CA GLN A 174 -24.65 6.16 -8.65
C GLN A 174 -24.33 6.64 -10.07
N ALA A 175 -23.76 7.83 -10.22
CA ALA A 175 -23.31 8.34 -11.51
C ALA A 175 -22.19 7.47 -12.12
N ILE A 176 -21.21 7.05 -11.31
CA ILE A 176 -20.11 6.16 -11.72
C ILE A 176 -20.66 4.78 -12.15
N SER A 177 -21.53 4.17 -11.35
CA SER A 177 -22.10 2.84 -11.58
C SER A 177 -22.99 2.78 -12.82
N GLN A 178 -23.80 3.81 -13.08
CA GLN A 178 -24.59 3.91 -14.31
C GLN A 178 -23.72 3.92 -15.56
N GLU A 179 -22.60 4.64 -15.53
CA GLU A 179 -21.67 4.69 -16.66
C GLU A 179 -20.90 3.37 -16.85
N PHE A 180 -20.52 2.70 -15.76
CA PHE A 180 -19.95 1.35 -15.81
C PHE A 180 -20.89 0.36 -16.52
N SER A 181 -22.18 0.40 -16.17
CA SER A 181 -23.22 -0.45 -16.77
C SER A 181 -23.45 -0.17 -18.25
N ARG A 182 -23.37 1.10 -18.68
CA ARG A 182 -23.60 1.52 -20.07
C ARG A 182 -22.43 1.20 -20.99
N THR A 183 -21.20 1.23 -20.50
CA THR A 183 -20.01 1.22 -21.35
C THR A 183 -19.43 -0.19 -21.55
N GLN A 184 -20.00 -0.97 -22.48
CA GLN A 184 -19.36 -2.21 -22.94
C GLN A 184 -17.95 -2.01 -23.53
N LYS A 185 -17.61 -0.78 -23.95
CA LYS A 185 -16.35 -0.41 -24.63
C LYS A 185 -15.25 0.18 -23.72
N LYS A 186 -15.52 0.58 -22.46
CA LYS A 186 -14.52 1.19 -21.54
C LYS A 186 -13.92 0.18 -20.58
N ARG A 187 -13.55 -0.94 -21.18
CA ARG A 187 -13.34 -2.22 -20.55
C ARG A 187 -11.84 -2.53 -20.54
N SER A 188 -11.04 -1.48 -20.31
CA SER A 188 -9.59 -1.62 -20.13
C SER A 188 -9.28 -1.77 -18.65
N ILE A 189 -8.19 -2.46 -18.34
CA ILE A 189 -7.71 -2.72 -16.97
C ILE A 189 -7.66 -1.43 -16.15
N ASN A 190 -7.31 -0.31 -16.78
CA ASN A 190 -7.20 1.00 -16.14
C ASN A 190 -8.54 1.55 -15.62
N PHE A 191 -9.65 1.35 -16.33
CA PHE A 191 -10.97 1.75 -15.85
C PHE A 191 -11.48 0.80 -14.77
N LEU A 192 -11.16 -0.49 -14.87
CA LEU A 192 -11.59 -1.50 -13.91
C LEU A 192 -11.06 -1.22 -12.50
N GLN A 193 -9.84 -0.70 -12.37
CA GLN A 193 -9.28 -0.23 -11.10
C GLN A 193 -10.07 0.94 -10.50
N VAL A 194 -10.43 1.95 -11.31
CA VAL A 194 -11.22 3.12 -10.87
C VAL A 194 -12.57 2.66 -10.33
N PHE A 195 -13.27 1.81 -11.10
CA PHE A 195 -14.57 1.28 -10.69
C PHE A 195 -14.44 0.38 -9.46
N SER A 196 -13.46 -0.52 -9.41
CA SER A 196 -13.23 -1.38 -8.24
C SER A 196 -13.07 -0.56 -6.96
N TYR A 197 -12.27 0.51 -7.01
CA TYR A 197 -12.07 1.37 -5.85
C TYR A 197 -13.33 2.19 -5.50
N ALA A 198 -14.11 2.64 -6.49
CA ALA A 198 -15.40 3.29 -6.24
C ALA A 198 -16.39 2.34 -5.52
N TYR A 199 -16.49 1.08 -5.97
CA TYR A 199 -17.31 0.07 -5.30
C TYR A 199 -16.79 -0.26 -3.90
N GLN A 200 -15.46 -0.30 -3.69
CA GLN A 200 -14.86 -0.52 -2.38
C GLN A 200 -15.22 0.62 -1.42
N LEU A 201 -15.09 1.88 -1.87
CA LEU A 201 -15.49 3.05 -1.08
C LEU A 201 -16.99 3.02 -0.76
N TYR A 202 -17.84 2.64 -1.71
CA TYR A 202 -19.29 2.61 -1.51
C TYR A 202 -19.69 1.52 -0.51
N ALA A 203 -19.25 0.28 -0.72
CA ALA A 203 -19.58 -0.85 0.15
C ALA A 203 -19.02 -0.65 1.57
N SER A 204 -17.81 -0.12 1.72
CA SER A 204 -17.26 0.25 3.04
C SER A 204 -18.05 1.40 3.68
N THR A 205 -18.53 2.38 2.92
CA THR A 205 -19.36 3.47 3.45
C THR A 205 -20.71 2.96 3.94
N ILE A 206 -21.40 2.08 3.19
CA ILE A 206 -22.63 1.43 3.64
C ILE A 206 -22.37 0.74 4.98
N TYR A 207 -21.32 -0.08 5.06
CA TYR A 207 -20.99 -0.81 6.27
C TYR A 207 -20.75 0.13 7.48
N LEU A 208 -19.91 1.16 7.31
CA LEU A 208 -19.55 2.07 8.40
C LEU A 208 -20.72 2.95 8.87
N THR A 209 -21.64 3.29 7.96
CA THR A 209 -22.80 4.14 8.27
C THR A 209 -23.99 3.35 8.84
N GLU A 210 -24.26 2.14 8.32
CA GLU A 210 -25.30 1.26 8.85
C GLU A 210 -24.91 0.62 10.19
N GLY A 211 -23.61 0.44 10.45
CA GLY A 211 -23.07 -0.08 11.71
C GLY A 211 -23.45 0.76 12.94
N ASN A 212 -23.68 2.06 12.78
CA ASN A 212 -24.17 2.94 13.86
C ASN A 212 -25.65 2.71 14.22
N ILE A 213 -26.40 1.89 13.48
CA ILE A 213 -27.84 1.72 13.64
C ILE A 213 -28.20 0.43 14.43
N ASN A 214 -27.27 -0.51 14.65
CA ASN A 214 -27.60 -1.88 15.11
C ASN A 214 -26.85 -2.43 16.33
N GLU A 215 -26.64 -1.66 17.40
CA GLU A 215 -26.48 -2.27 18.74
C GLU A 215 -27.82 -2.72 19.36
N ALA A 216 -28.97 -2.30 18.81
CA ALA A 216 -30.28 -2.54 19.41
C ALA A 216 -31.05 -3.78 18.88
N GLY A 217 -30.41 -4.66 18.09
CA GLY A 217 -31.04 -5.94 17.68
C GLY A 217 -32.39 -5.83 16.94
N ARG A 218 -32.74 -4.66 16.40
CA ARG A 218 -33.98 -4.47 15.64
C ARG A 218 -33.70 -4.64 14.16
N LYS A 219 -34.36 -5.64 13.57
CA LYS A 219 -34.45 -5.89 12.12
C LYS A 219 -34.44 -4.58 11.31
N ARG A 220 -33.39 -4.45 10.50
CA ARG A 220 -33.24 -3.63 9.28
C ARG A 220 -34.45 -2.72 9.00
N LYS A 221 -34.45 -1.50 9.54
CA LYS A 221 -35.24 -0.42 8.94
C LYS A 221 -34.47 0.08 7.71
N ARG A 222 -34.72 -0.60 6.61
CA ARG A 222 -34.37 -0.27 5.22
C ARG A 222 -34.33 1.25 4.98
N GLY A 223 -33.12 1.79 4.82
CA GLY A 223 -32.85 3.18 4.47
C GLY A 223 -31.77 3.26 3.39
N TYR A 224 -31.98 4.15 2.41
CA TYR A 224 -31.21 4.37 1.18
C TYR A 224 -30.75 3.10 0.43
N ASN A 225 -31.59 2.69 -0.53
CA ASN A 225 -31.37 1.67 -1.58
C ASN A 225 -31.39 0.16 -1.24
N ASN A 226 -31.46 -0.28 0.02
CA ASN A 226 -31.61 -1.71 0.40
C ASN A 226 -30.45 -2.65 0.04
N ASP A 227 -29.36 -2.16 -0.56
CA ASP A 227 -28.31 -3.04 -1.05
C ASP A 227 -27.40 -3.46 0.11
N SER A 228 -27.27 -4.77 0.34
CA SER A 228 -26.23 -5.29 1.24
C SER A 228 -24.84 -4.96 0.67
N PRO A 229 -23.84 -4.60 1.48
CA PRO A 229 -22.46 -4.43 1.00
C PRO A 229 -21.96 -5.62 0.18
N LEU A 230 -22.32 -6.86 0.57
CA LEU A 230 -21.99 -8.08 -0.19
C LEU A 230 -22.72 -8.16 -1.53
N GLU A 231 -23.99 -7.75 -1.59
CA GLU A 231 -24.75 -7.72 -2.85
C GLU A 231 -24.11 -6.78 -3.87
N VAL A 232 -23.69 -5.58 -3.43
CA VAL A 232 -23.01 -4.59 -4.29
C VAL A 232 -21.67 -5.11 -4.79
N ILE A 233 -20.88 -5.75 -3.91
CA ILE A 233 -19.60 -6.36 -4.29
C ILE A 233 -19.83 -7.49 -5.28
N ASN A 234 -20.77 -8.39 -5.00
CA ASN A 234 -21.08 -9.54 -5.85
C ASN A 234 -21.63 -9.12 -7.22
N GLU A 235 -22.43 -8.05 -7.28
CA GLU A 235 -22.89 -7.47 -8.54
C GLU A 235 -21.69 -7.07 -9.41
N PHE A 236 -20.76 -6.29 -8.87
CA PHE A 236 -19.56 -5.87 -9.60
C PHE A 236 -18.68 -7.06 -10.00
N LEU A 237 -18.43 -8.00 -9.08
CA LEU A 237 -17.63 -9.18 -9.34
C LEU A 237 -18.25 -10.00 -10.48
N SER A 238 -19.57 -10.23 -10.47
CA SER A 238 -20.27 -10.97 -11.52
C SER A 238 -20.15 -10.33 -12.91
N ILE A 239 -20.07 -9.00 -12.98
CA ILE A 239 -19.88 -8.25 -14.23
C ILE A 239 -18.42 -8.30 -14.67
N SER A 240 -17.48 -8.20 -13.72
CA SER A 240 -16.03 -8.16 -14.00
C SER A 240 -15.45 -9.53 -14.38
N GLU A 241 -15.81 -10.60 -13.66
CA GLU A 241 -15.30 -11.97 -13.86
C GLU A 241 -15.72 -12.57 -15.21
N ARG A 242 -16.89 -12.18 -15.73
CA ARG A 242 -17.34 -12.61 -17.07
C ARG A 242 -16.47 -12.07 -18.20
N ASN A 243 -15.62 -11.08 -17.94
CA ASN A 243 -14.95 -10.30 -18.98
C ASN A 243 -13.42 -10.17 -18.81
N TYR A 244 -12.84 -10.48 -17.64
CA TYR A 244 -11.40 -10.27 -17.38
C TYR A 244 -10.75 -11.37 -16.53
N ASN A 245 -9.55 -11.78 -16.97
CA ASN A 245 -8.63 -12.63 -16.20
C ASN A 245 -7.63 -11.82 -15.35
N SER A 246 -7.69 -10.48 -15.33
CA SER A 246 -6.72 -9.66 -14.60
C SER A 246 -7.12 -9.52 -13.12
N SER A 247 -6.63 -10.45 -12.30
CA SER A 247 -6.98 -10.54 -10.88
C SER A 247 -6.63 -9.29 -10.09
N LEU A 248 -5.52 -8.61 -10.42
CA LEU A 248 -4.96 -7.45 -9.70
C LEU A 248 -5.92 -6.26 -9.54
N SER A 249 -6.66 -5.88 -10.59
CA SER A 249 -7.50 -4.67 -10.56
C SER A 249 -8.74 -4.78 -9.66
N ILE A 250 -9.13 -5.99 -9.26
CA ILE A 250 -10.31 -6.26 -8.43
C ILE A 250 -9.95 -6.81 -7.03
N GLN A 251 -8.66 -6.94 -6.72
CA GLN A 251 -8.20 -7.47 -5.42
C GLN A 251 -8.71 -6.69 -4.22
N PRO A 252 -8.71 -5.34 -4.22
CA PRO A 252 -9.25 -4.59 -3.08
C PRO A 252 -10.69 -4.97 -2.76
N LEU A 253 -11.50 -5.27 -3.78
CA LEU A 253 -12.88 -5.71 -3.59
C LEU A 253 -12.99 -7.13 -3.05
N LYS A 254 -12.13 -8.06 -3.48
CA LYS A 254 -12.11 -9.42 -2.93
C LYS A 254 -11.65 -9.44 -1.47
N ILE A 255 -10.68 -8.59 -1.12
CA ILE A 255 -10.26 -8.39 0.28
C ILE A 255 -11.44 -7.84 1.08
N LEU A 256 -12.12 -6.81 0.56
CA LEU A 256 -13.30 -6.23 1.20
C LEU A 256 -14.41 -7.27 1.38
N GLN A 257 -14.68 -8.10 0.37
CA GLN A 257 -15.61 -9.21 0.47
C GLN A 257 -15.23 -10.12 1.65
N GLY A 258 -13.94 -10.46 1.78
CA GLY A 258 -13.41 -11.30 2.86
C GLY A 258 -13.56 -10.67 4.24
N GLN A 259 -13.37 -9.35 4.33
CA GLN A 259 -13.58 -8.59 5.57
C GLN A 259 -15.05 -8.55 5.97
N ILE A 260 -15.96 -8.34 5.02
CA ILE A 260 -17.39 -8.30 5.29
C ILE A 260 -17.92 -9.69 5.66
N SER A 261 -17.52 -10.74 4.94
CA SER A 261 -17.80 -12.13 5.33
C SER A 261 -17.27 -12.44 6.73
N PHE A 262 -16.06 -11.98 7.06
CA PHE A 262 -15.51 -12.11 8.41
C PHE A 262 -16.43 -11.43 9.42
N ILE A 263 -16.83 -10.18 9.20
CA ILE A 263 -17.67 -9.42 10.13
C ILE A 263 -19.00 -10.12 10.35
N GLU A 264 -19.72 -10.42 9.27
CA GLU A 264 -21.07 -11.01 9.32
C GLU A 264 -21.04 -12.45 9.84
N GLY A 265 -19.88 -13.12 9.77
CA GLY A 265 -19.74 -14.53 10.17
C GLY A 265 -20.42 -15.49 9.18
N ILE A 266 -20.66 -15.03 7.96
CA ILE A 266 -21.35 -15.77 6.90
C ILE A 266 -20.31 -16.30 5.92
N ASP A 267 -20.47 -17.57 5.53
CA ASP A 267 -19.67 -18.23 4.50
C ASP A 267 -18.14 -18.14 4.70
N LEU A 268 -17.67 -18.16 5.95
CA LEU A 268 -16.24 -18.06 6.30
C LEU A 268 -15.36 -19.07 5.54
N ARG A 269 -15.86 -20.29 5.32
CA ARG A 269 -15.13 -21.33 4.57
C ARG A 269 -15.02 -20.97 3.08
N GLU A 270 -16.06 -20.42 2.49
CA GLU A 270 -16.03 -19.94 1.11
C GLU A 270 -15.12 -18.71 0.98
N SER A 271 -15.17 -17.81 1.96
CA SER A 271 -14.24 -16.69 2.14
C SER A 271 -12.79 -17.13 2.09
N ILE A 272 -12.42 -18.09 2.93
CA ILE A 272 -11.07 -18.65 2.94
C ILE A 272 -10.69 -19.25 1.58
N ASN A 273 -11.61 -19.92 0.89
CA ASN A 273 -11.33 -20.56 -0.39
C ASN A 273 -11.03 -19.53 -1.50
N TYR A 274 -11.86 -18.49 -1.66
CA TYR A 274 -11.60 -17.50 -2.70
C TYR A 274 -10.41 -16.60 -2.37
N LEU A 275 -10.16 -16.27 -1.09
CA LEU A 275 -8.96 -15.53 -0.69
C LEU A 275 -7.69 -16.33 -0.99
N ASN A 276 -7.71 -17.65 -0.76
CA ASN A 276 -6.61 -18.54 -1.12
C ASN A 276 -6.40 -18.64 -2.63
N LEU A 277 -7.48 -18.70 -3.41
CA LEU A 277 -7.38 -18.68 -4.87
C LEU A 277 -6.70 -17.39 -5.35
N GLU A 278 -7.08 -16.24 -4.80
CA GLU A 278 -6.46 -14.96 -5.14
C GLU A 278 -4.98 -14.91 -4.73
N LEU A 279 -4.65 -15.44 -3.54
CA LEU A 279 -3.28 -15.54 -3.07
C LEU A 279 -2.42 -16.43 -4.00
N GLN A 280 -2.96 -17.53 -4.50
CA GLN A 280 -2.28 -18.39 -5.48
C GLN A 280 -2.00 -17.65 -6.80
N ILE A 281 -2.95 -16.85 -7.28
CA ILE A 281 -2.76 -16.04 -8.48
C ILE A 281 -1.62 -15.05 -8.29
N LEU A 282 -1.54 -14.37 -7.14
CA LEU A 282 -0.44 -13.46 -6.81
C LEU A 282 0.91 -14.18 -6.70
N ASN A 283 0.93 -15.39 -6.11
CA ASN A 283 2.14 -16.20 -6.02
C ASN A 283 2.71 -16.56 -7.40
N ASN A 284 1.84 -16.87 -8.36
CA ASN A 284 2.26 -17.17 -9.74
C ASN A 284 2.87 -15.96 -10.47
N HIS A 285 2.58 -14.74 -10.00
CA HIS A 285 3.11 -13.49 -10.55
C HIS A 285 4.15 -12.81 -9.65
N ALA A 286 4.72 -13.55 -8.67
CA ALA A 286 5.56 -12.97 -7.62
C ALA A 286 6.76 -12.16 -8.13
N ALA A 287 7.38 -12.58 -9.25
CA ALA A 287 8.55 -11.90 -9.82
C ALA A 287 8.24 -10.52 -10.43
N THR A 288 6.96 -10.20 -10.66
CA THR A 288 6.51 -8.95 -11.29
C THR A 288 5.61 -8.12 -10.38
N LEU A 289 5.53 -8.46 -9.08
CA LEU A 289 4.69 -7.72 -8.15
C LEU A 289 5.29 -6.34 -7.87
N SER A 290 4.45 -5.32 -8.01
CA SER A 290 4.70 -3.99 -7.45
C SER A 290 4.72 -4.04 -5.92
N GLU A 291 5.22 -2.99 -5.26
CA GLU A 291 5.10 -2.81 -3.79
C GLU A 291 3.65 -3.00 -3.31
N GLU A 292 2.70 -2.59 -4.14
CA GLU A 292 1.27 -2.74 -3.88
C GLU A 292 0.79 -4.20 -3.99
N GLY A 293 1.28 -4.94 -4.99
CA GLY A 293 1.00 -6.38 -5.09
C GLY A 293 1.54 -7.14 -3.89
N VAL A 294 2.70 -6.74 -3.35
CA VAL A 294 3.25 -7.26 -2.09
C VAL A 294 2.35 -6.91 -0.90
N TYR A 295 1.86 -5.68 -0.83
CA TYR A 295 0.91 -5.26 0.20
C TYR A 295 -0.41 -6.07 0.14
N HIS A 296 -1.04 -6.18 -1.04
CA HIS A 296 -2.26 -6.99 -1.22
C HIS A 296 -2.05 -8.44 -0.83
N LYS A 297 -0.92 -9.02 -1.25
CA LYS A 297 -0.54 -10.38 -0.86
C LYS A 297 -0.43 -10.52 0.66
N SER A 298 0.14 -9.53 1.35
CA SER A 298 0.20 -9.52 2.81
C SER A 298 -1.19 -9.47 3.43
N ILE A 299 -2.06 -8.56 2.99
CA ILE A 299 -3.43 -8.44 3.51
C ILE A 299 -4.25 -9.71 3.26
N LEU A 300 -4.09 -10.39 2.11
CA LEU A 300 -4.75 -11.67 1.87
C LEU A 300 -4.32 -12.74 2.88
N ASN A 301 -3.01 -12.86 3.14
CA ASN A 301 -2.52 -13.78 4.16
C ASN A 301 -3.11 -13.44 5.55
N TYR A 302 -3.07 -12.17 5.92
CA TYR A 302 -3.67 -11.67 7.15
C TYR A 302 -5.16 -12.00 7.27
N MET A 303 -5.95 -11.76 6.21
CA MET A 303 -7.38 -12.03 6.20
C MET A 303 -7.71 -13.52 6.24
N ILE A 304 -6.93 -14.37 5.57
CA ILE A 304 -7.09 -15.83 5.65
C ILE A 304 -6.87 -16.30 7.09
N ALA A 305 -5.78 -15.86 7.73
CA ALA A 305 -5.49 -16.20 9.13
C ALA A 305 -6.63 -15.79 10.07
N ARG A 306 -7.12 -14.55 9.93
CA ARG A 306 -8.26 -14.04 10.72
C ARG A 306 -9.53 -14.89 10.52
N ASN A 307 -9.89 -15.20 9.27
CA ASN A 307 -11.06 -16.04 8.97
C ASN A 307 -10.90 -17.46 9.52
N MET A 308 -9.71 -18.05 9.44
CA MET A 308 -9.40 -19.37 9.99
C MET A 308 -9.57 -19.41 11.52
N LEU A 309 -9.04 -18.42 12.23
CA LEU A 309 -9.21 -18.30 13.68
C LEU A 309 -10.68 -18.09 14.06
N LYS A 310 -11.44 -17.29 13.31
CA LYS A 310 -12.88 -17.11 13.56
C LYS A 310 -13.68 -18.39 13.32
N LEU A 311 -13.28 -19.21 12.34
CA LEU A 311 -13.93 -20.48 12.04
C LEU A 311 -13.70 -21.53 13.14
N ASN A 312 -12.44 -21.75 13.54
CA ASN A 312 -12.09 -22.62 14.66
C ASN A 312 -10.74 -22.17 15.26
N PRO A 313 -10.74 -21.47 16.42
CA PRO A 313 -9.50 -20.94 16.99
C PRO A 313 -8.50 -22.02 17.37
N HIS A 314 -8.94 -23.16 17.90
CA HIS A 314 -8.04 -24.18 18.44
C HIS A 314 -7.43 -25.06 17.36
N GLU A 315 -8.24 -25.52 16.40
CA GLU A 315 -7.76 -26.39 15.32
C GLU A 315 -6.92 -25.62 14.30
N ASN A 316 -7.26 -24.35 14.04
CA ASN A 316 -6.60 -23.58 13.01
C ASN A 316 -5.47 -22.67 13.51
N ALA A 317 -5.17 -22.64 14.82
CA ALA A 317 -4.17 -21.74 15.39
C ALA A 317 -2.81 -21.82 14.68
N GLN A 318 -2.31 -23.05 14.45
CA GLN A 318 -1.02 -23.26 13.80
C GLN A 318 -1.04 -22.79 12.33
N VAL A 319 -2.10 -23.12 11.59
CA VAL A 319 -2.21 -22.71 10.18
C VAL A 319 -2.34 -21.19 10.08
N ALA A 320 -3.14 -20.57 10.95
CA ALA A 320 -3.26 -19.12 11.02
C ALA A 320 -1.92 -18.44 11.35
N TYR A 321 -1.12 -19.03 12.23
CA TYR A 321 0.23 -18.56 12.52
C TYR A 321 1.12 -18.52 11.26
N GLU A 322 1.12 -19.57 10.45
CA GLU A 322 1.88 -19.61 9.19
C GLU A 322 1.47 -18.50 8.22
N TYR A 323 0.17 -18.26 8.07
CA TYR A 323 -0.33 -17.15 7.26
C TYR A 323 0.08 -15.78 7.84
N PHE A 324 0.03 -15.59 9.15
CA PHE A 324 0.53 -14.35 9.75
C PHE A 324 2.03 -14.17 9.55
N GLN A 325 2.84 -15.22 9.66
CA GLN A 325 4.28 -15.14 9.38
C GLN A 325 4.55 -14.78 7.92
N ASN A 326 3.78 -15.34 6.98
CA ASN A 326 3.85 -14.95 5.57
C ASN A 326 3.51 -13.46 5.39
N SER A 327 2.47 -12.96 6.07
CA SER A 327 2.08 -11.55 6.05
C SER A 327 3.19 -10.64 6.62
N LEU A 328 3.77 -10.99 7.76
CA LEU A 328 4.90 -10.27 8.36
C LEU A 328 6.15 -10.26 7.48
N SER A 329 6.45 -11.38 6.80
CA SER A 329 7.61 -11.47 5.91
C SER A 329 7.51 -10.50 4.71
N LEU A 330 6.29 -10.16 4.30
CA LEU A 330 6.02 -9.26 3.18
C LEU A 330 5.95 -7.80 3.63
N THR A 331 5.34 -7.52 4.78
CA THR A 331 5.13 -6.16 5.30
C THR A 331 5.37 -6.12 6.81
N PRO A 332 6.64 -6.13 7.25
CA PRO A 332 6.99 -6.21 8.67
C PRO A 332 6.66 -4.93 9.45
N ASN A 333 6.33 -3.85 8.76
CA ASN A 333 6.10 -2.53 9.34
C ASN A 333 4.64 -2.23 9.70
N LEU A 334 3.70 -3.17 9.50
CA LEU A 334 2.28 -2.94 9.79
C LEU A 334 1.92 -3.39 11.21
N PRO A 335 1.62 -2.46 12.16
CA PRO A 335 1.43 -2.82 13.56
C PRO A 335 0.27 -3.77 13.81
N PHE A 336 -0.82 -3.66 13.04
CA PHE A 336 -2.01 -4.49 13.24
C PHE A 336 -1.77 -5.98 12.97
N ILE A 337 -0.77 -6.35 12.15
CA ILE A 337 -0.40 -7.75 11.95
C ILE A 337 0.28 -8.28 13.21
N TRP A 338 1.20 -7.50 13.80
CA TRP A 338 1.86 -7.83 15.06
C TRP A 338 0.86 -7.99 16.20
N ILE A 339 -0.16 -7.13 16.27
CA ILE A 339 -1.25 -7.23 17.24
C ILE A 339 -1.95 -8.59 17.11
N SER A 340 -2.34 -9.01 15.90
CA SER A 340 -3.01 -10.29 15.70
C SER A 340 -2.14 -11.50 16.05
N VAL A 341 -0.83 -11.43 15.78
CA VAL A 341 0.12 -12.48 16.20
C VAL A 341 0.26 -12.52 17.71
N ALA A 342 0.31 -11.37 18.38
CA ALA A 342 0.39 -11.28 19.83
C ALA A 342 -0.88 -11.83 20.51
N SER A 343 -2.05 -11.54 19.93
CA SER A 343 -3.33 -12.12 20.35
C SER A 343 -3.34 -13.63 20.19
N LEU A 344 -2.81 -14.15 19.08
CA LEU A 344 -2.67 -15.59 18.87
C LEU A 344 -1.75 -16.22 19.94
N TYR A 345 -0.60 -15.61 20.24
CA TYR A 345 0.26 -16.06 21.33
C TYR A 345 -0.44 -16.05 22.69
N LEU A 346 -1.25 -15.02 22.96
CA LEU A 346 -2.06 -14.96 24.19
C LEU A 346 -3.06 -16.13 24.24
N THR A 347 -3.76 -16.44 23.13
CA THR A 347 -4.68 -17.59 23.08
C THR A 347 -3.98 -18.94 23.30
N LEU A 348 -2.73 -19.05 22.88
CA LEU A 348 -1.91 -20.24 23.05
C LEU A 348 -1.25 -20.32 24.44
N GLY A 349 -1.41 -19.30 25.28
CA GLY A 349 -0.78 -19.22 26.60
C GLY A 349 0.73 -18.91 26.55
N GLN A 350 1.25 -18.48 25.40
CA GLN A 350 2.65 -18.06 25.22
C GLN A 350 2.78 -16.59 25.65
N LEU A 351 2.71 -16.36 26.96
CA LEU A 351 2.56 -15.01 27.53
C LEU A 351 3.78 -14.10 27.29
N GLU A 352 4.99 -14.64 27.38
CA GLU A 352 6.22 -13.88 27.14
C GLU A 352 6.33 -13.42 25.68
N ASP A 353 6.05 -14.33 24.73
CA ASP A 353 6.04 -14.03 23.30
C ASP A 353 4.94 -13.03 22.95
N SER A 354 3.74 -13.17 23.56
CA SER A 354 2.65 -12.21 23.40
C SER A 354 3.06 -10.81 23.85
N LEU A 355 3.65 -10.68 25.04
CA LEU A 355 4.12 -9.41 25.58
C LEU A 355 5.17 -8.74 24.68
N ALA A 356 6.16 -9.52 24.21
CA ALA A 356 7.19 -9.03 23.30
C ALA A 356 6.60 -8.57 21.96
N THR A 357 5.63 -9.31 21.43
CA THR A 357 5.00 -9.03 20.13
C THR A 357 4.09 -7.79 20.20
N TYR A 358 3.30 -7.60 21.28
CA TYR A 358 2.56 -6.35 21.49
C TYR A 358 3.50 -5.15 21.65
N SER A 359 4.60 -5.31 22.38
CA SER A 359 5.61 -4.26 22.54
C SER A 359 6.23 -3.86 21.20
N GLN A 360 6.50 -4.84 20.32
CA GLN A 360 6.95 -4.60 18.96
C GLN A 360 5.91 -3.80 18.16
N ALA A 361 4.63 -4.16 18.26
CA ALA A 361 3.55 -3.43 17.59
C ALA A 361 3.49 -1.95 18.02
N ILE A 362 3.65 -1.67 19.32
CA ILE A 362 3.69 -0.29 19.85
C ILE A 362 4.92 0.46 19.31
N SER A 363 6.10 -0.18 19.34
CA SER A 363 7.33 0.46 18.85
C SER A 363 7.22 0.87 17.38
N LEU A 364 6.65 -0.01 16.55
CA LEU A 364 6.40 0.27 15.14
C LEU A 364 5.36 1.38 14.99
N ALA A 365 4.24 1.28 15.69
CA ALA A 365 3.17 2.27 15.63
C ALA A 365 3.66 3.70 15.94
N MET A 366 4.51 3.84 16.97
CA MET A 366 5.04 5.12 17.42
C MET A 366 6.24 5.62 16.61
N SER A 367 6.99 4.73 15.94
CA SER A 367 8.16 5.12 15.14
C SER A 367 7.83 6.03 13.94
N PHE A 368 6.57 6.07 13.52
CA PHE A 368 6.10 6.78 12.33
C PHE A 368 5.55 8.19 12.59
N GLU A 369 5.66 8.71 13.82
CA GLU A 369 5.07 9.99 14.23
C GLU A 369 5.44 11.19 13.33
N ASN A 370 6.65 11.20 12.76
CA ASN A 370 7.12 12.28 11.89
C ASN A 370 7.12 11.93 10.39
N VAL A 371 6.67 10.72 10.03
CA VAL A 371 6.77 10.19 8.65
C VAL A 371 5.40 10.10 7.99
N LEU A 372 4.36 9.73 8.76
CA LEU A 372 3.03 9.50 8.21
C LEU A 372 2.18 10.78 8.18
N PRO A 373 1.24 10.90 7.23
CA PRO A 373 0.20 11.92 7.26
C PRO A 373 -0.61 11.89 8.56
N PRO A 374 -1.16 13.01 9.07
CA PRO A 374 -1.78 13.05 10.40
C PRO A 374 -2.96 12.09 10.50
N LYS A 375 -3.69 11.93 9.39
CA LYS A 375 -4.83 11.01 9.29
C LYS A 375 -4.40 9.55 9.33
N GLU A 376 -3.29 9.18 8.68
CA GLU A 376 -2.76 7.82 8.74
C GLU A 376 -2.12 7.54 10.11
N LEU A 377 -1.40 8.53 10.66
CA LEU A 377 -0.81 8.48 12.00
C LEU A 377 -1.86 8.25 13.09
N SER A 378 -3.05 8.85 12.96
CA SER A 378 -4.19 8.61 13.85
C SER A 378 -4.53 7.11 13.96
N TYR A 379 -4.55 6.38 12.84
CA TYR A 379 -4.78 4.92 12.85
C TYR A 379 -3.64 4.16 13.52
N TYR A 380 -2.39 4.57 13.30
CA TYR A 380 -1.22 3.95 13.95
C TYR A 380 -1.29 4.13 15.47
N LYS A 381 -1.68 5.31 15.95
CA LYS A 381 -1.92 5.57 17.38
C LYS A 381 -3.05 4.70 17.91
N ARG A 382 -4.16 4.54 17.18
CA ARG A 382 -5.24 3.61 17.56
C ARG A 382 -4.76 2.16 17.61
N PHE A 383 -3.89 1.72 16.70
CA PHE A 383 -3.25 0.40 16.79
C PHE A 383 -2.36 0.28 18.04
N ALA A 384 -1.57 1.32 18.38
CA ALA A 384 -0.79 1.33 19.61
C ALA A 384 -1.69 1.20 20.84
N ALA A 385 -2.84 1.87 20.87
CA ALA A 385 -3.80 1.73 21.97
C ALA A 385 -4.35 0.30 22.09
N VAL A 386 -4.69 -0.35 20.98
CA VAL A 386 -5.11 -1.76 20.96
C VAL A 386 -3.98 -2.67 21.48
N ALA A 387 -2.73 -2.39 21.11
CA ALA A 387 -1.58 -3.16 21.59
C ALA A 387 -1.32 -2.97 23.09
N TRP A 388 -1.47 -1.74 23.62
CA TRP A 388 -1.42 -1.46 25.06
C TRP A 388 -2.54 -2.18 25.82
N HIS A 389 -3.75 -2.22 25.25
CA HIS A 389 -4.82 -3.06 25.77
C HIS A 389 -4.42 -4.55 25.73
N GLY A 390 -3.78 -5.02 24.66
CA GLY A 390 -3.11 -6.32 24.55
C GLY A 390 -2.24 -6.66 25.75
N ILE A 391 -1.27 -5.78 26.05
CA ILE A 391 -0.35 -5.91 27.18
C ILE A 391 -1.10 -5.97 28.51
N SER A 392 -2.15 -5.16 28.69
CA SER A 392 -2.93 -5.21 29.94
C SER A 392 -3.58 -6.57 30.14
N GLN A 393 -4.08 -7.21 29.08
CA GLN A 393 -4.67 -8.54 29.18
C GLN A 393 -3.63 -9.61 29.49
N VAL A 394 -2.41 -9.52 28.95
CA VAL A 394 -1.30 -10.40 29.34
C VAL A 394 -1.00 -10.28 30.83
N TYR A 395 -0.92 -9.04 31.35
CA TYR A 395 -0.70 -8.81 32.78
C TYR A 395 -1.87 -9.31 33.65
N THR A 396 -3.10 -9.20 33.18
CA THR A 396 -4.28 -9.77 33.84
C THR A 396 -4.16 -11.29 33.99
N VAL A 397 -3.75 -11.99 32.94
CA VAL A 397 -3.54 -13.46 32.99
C VAL A 397 -2.44 -13.84 33.99
N THR A 398 -1.38 -13.03 34.10
CA THR A 398 -0.30 -13.23 35.09
C THR A 398 -0.63 -12.71 36.50
N LEU A 399 -1.84 -12.19 36.73
CA LEU A 399 -2.30 -11.58 37.97
C LEU A 399 -1.49 -10.34 38.43
N GLN A 400 -0.79 -9.68 37.50
CA GLN A 400 -0.04 -8.44 37.76
C GLN A 400 -0.91 -7.21 37.55
N LEU A 401 -1.95 -7.04 38.38
CA LEU A 401 -2.99 -6.02 38.17
C LEU A 401 -2.48 -4.57 38.13
N THR A 402 -1.43 -4.23 38.88
CA THR A 402 -0.82 -2.89 38.81
C THR A 402 -0.30 -2.59 37.40
N ASN A 403 0.46 -3.52 36.82
CA ASN A 403 1.00 -3.37 35.46
C ASN A 403 -0.11 -3.36 34.41
N ALA A 404 -1.19 -4.14 34.63
CA ALA A 404 -2.37 -4.11 33.77
C ALA A 404 -3.07 -2.75 33.77
N ILE A 405 -3.22 -2.12 34.95
CA ILE A 405 -3.81 -0.78 35.10
C ILE A 405 -2.94 0.27 34.40
N GLU A 406 -1.62 0.23 34.57
CA GLU A 406 -0.69 1.15 33.91
C GLU A 406 -0.76 1.03 32.37
N ALA A 407 -0.82 -0.20 31.84
CA ALA A 407 -0.99 -0.42 30.40
C ALA A 407 -2.35 0.11 29.89
N LEU A 408 -3.43 -0.01 30.68
CA LEU A 408 -4.73 0.59 30.35
C LEU A 408 -4.68 2.12 30.39
N ASP A 409 -3.95 2.72 31.33
CA ASP A 409 -3.77 4.18 31.39
C ASP A 409 -3.10 4.71 30.11
N HIS A 410 -2.10 4.01 29.59
CA HIS A 410 -1.50 4.33 28.29
C HIS A 410 -2.50 4.21 27.13
N ALA A 411 -3.26 3.11 27.07
CA ALA A 411 -4.27 2.93 26.02
C ALA A 411 -5.33 4.04 26.05
N ILE A 412 -5.88 4.36 27.23
CA ILE A 412 -6.89 5.41 27.43
C ILE A 412 -6.33 6.78 27.03
N SER A 413 -5.10 7.10 27.44
CA SER A 413 -4.46 8.38 27.08
C SER A 413 -4.36 8.57 25.57
N ILE A 414 -4.05 7.50 24.82
CA ILE A 414 -3.96 7.58 23.36
C ILE A 414 -5.36 7.72 22.74
N VAL A 415 -6.32 6.90 23.16
CA VAL A 415 -7.69 6.92 22.65
C VAL A 415 -8.38 8.27 22.91
N TYR A 416 -8.12 8.87 24.06
CA TYR A 416 -8.59 10.21 24.42
C TYR A 416 -8.06 11.28 23.46
N GLN A 417 -6.76 11.22 23.10
CA GLN A 417 -6.15 12.12 22.12
C GLN A 417 -6.72 11.94 20.71
N GLU A 418 -7.10 10.70 20.36
CA GLU A 418 -7.69 10.34 19.06
C GLU A 418 -9.22 10.52 18.99
N HIS A 419 -9.82 11.07 20.05
CA HIS A 419 -11.25 11.39 20.18
C HIS A 419 -12.20 10.20 19.95
N ASP A 420 -11.78 8.97 20.25
CA ASP A 420 -12.63 7.77 20.20
C ASP A 420 -13.30 7.52 21.57
N VAL A 421 -14.37 8.28 21.81
CA VAL A 421 -15.12 8.28 23.07
C VAL A 421 -15.67 6.90 23.44
N THR A 422 -16.04 6.09 22.44
CA THR A 422 -16.60 4.74 22.66
C THR A 422 -15.56 3.82 23.28
N THR A 423 -14.39 3.71 22.63
CA THR A 423 -13.29 2.87 23.12
C THR A 423 -12.76 3.40 24.46
N GLU A 424 -12.73 4.73 24.65
CA GLU A 424 -12.30 5.35 25.91
C GLU A 424 -13.16 4.90 27.09
N GLN A 425 -14.49 4.92 26.91
CA GLN A 425 -15.44 4.53 27.95
C GLN A 425 -15.31 3.04 28.30
N GLU A 426 -15.15 2.17 27.29
CA GLU A 426 -14.95 0.74 27.48
C GLU A 426 -13.66 0.44 28.29
N LEU A 427 -12.54 1.02 27.87
CA LEU A 427 -11.25 0.83 28.54
C LEU A 427 -11.26 1.43 29.95
N THR A 428 -11.91 2.58 30.16
CA THR A 428 -12.05 3.21 31.49
C THR A 428 -12.88 2.35 32.43
N SER A 429 -13.96 1.74 31.92
CA SER A 429 -14.78 0.80 32.69
C SER A 429 -13.95 -0.41 33.15
N LEU A 430 -13.21 -1.03 32.22
CA LEU A 430 -12.33 -2.17 32.49
C LEU A 430 -11.22 -1.81 33.49
N ARG A 431 -10.60 -0.63 33.34
CA ARG A 431 -9.61 -0.12 34.29
C ARG A 431 -10.18 0.02 35.69
N ASN A 432 -11.37 0.59 35.83
CA ASN A 432 -12.03 0.76 37.13
C ASN A 432 -12.38 -0.58 37.78
N GLU A 433 -12.70 -1.60 36.99
CA GLU A 433 -12.85 -2.97 37.47
C GLU A 433 -11.53 -3.51 38.04
N TYR A 434 -10.42 -3.36 37.32
CA TYR A 434 -9.10 -3.82 37.77
C TYR A 434 -8.63 -3.10 39.04
N VAL A 435 -8.89 -1.79 39.16
CA VAL A 435 -8.61 -1.03 40.39
C VAL A 435 -9.40 -1.58 41.59
N LYS A 436 -10.69 -1.89 41.41
CA LYS A 436 -11.51 -2.50 42.47
C LYS A 436 -10.96 -3.87 42.86
N LEU A 437 -10.60 -4.71 41.88
CA LEU A 437 -10.02 -6.03 42.14
C LEU A 437 -8.69 -5.94 42.88
N ASN A 438 -7.81 -5.01 42.48
CA ASN A 438 -6.50 -4.81 43.12
C ASN A 438 -6.62 -4.34 44.58
N SER A 439 -7.70 -3.62 44.92
CA SER A 439 -7.97 -3.16 46.28
C SER A 439 -8.49 -4.27 47.22
N GLN A 440 -9.02 -5.36 46.68
CA GLN A 440 -9.58 -6.45 47.46
C GLN A 440 -8.46 -7.44 47.84
N SER A 441 -8.24 -7.66 49.14
CA SER A 441 -7.16 -8.52 49.65
C SER A 441 -7.38 -10.03 49.45
N THR A 442 -8.46 -10.43 48.77
CA THR A 442 -8.78 -11.84 48.51
C THR A 442 -8.21 -12.28 47.16
N PRO A 443 -7.59 -13.47 47.07
CA PRO A 443 -7.16 -14.01 45.79
C PRO A 443 -8.37 -14.18 44.85
N HIS A 444 -8.27 -13.66 43.62
CA HIS A 444 -9.33 -13.69 42.62
C HIS A 444 -9.10 -14.85 41.64
N PRO A 445 -9.78 -15.99 41.80
CA PRO A 445 -9.46 -17.18 41.00
C PRO A 445 -9.91 -17.10 39.53
N ASN A 446 -10.74 -16.13 39.11
CA ASN A 446 -11.33 -16.10 37.77
C ASN A 446 -11.46 -14.68 37.21
N ILE A 447 -10.35 -13.99 36.96
CA ILE A 447 -10.41 -12.75 36.18
C ILE A 447 -10.56 -13.12 34.71
N VAL A 448 -11.70 -12.75 34.11
CA VAL A 448 -11.93 -12.93 32.68
C VAL A 448 -11.09 -11.90 31.94
N TYR A 449 -10.22 -12.37 31.04
CA TYR A 449 -9.50 -11.51 30.12
C TYR A 449 -10.19 -11.53 28.75
N SER A 450 -10.08 -10.42 28.03
CA SER A 450 -10.48 -10.31 26.63
C SER A 450 -9.27 -10.55 25.72
N LEU A 451 -9.50 -10.83 24.44
CA LEU A 451 -8.45 -10.95 23.43
C LEU A 451 -8.43 -9.65 22.63
N PRO A 452 -7.50 -8.72 22.90
CA PRO A 452 -7.49 -7.41 22.26
C PRO A 452 -7.10 -7.57 20.81
N GLU A 453 -7.99 -7.19 19.91
CA GLU A 453 -7.80 -7.42 18.49
C GLU A 453 -8.19 -6.18 17.70
N VAL A 454 -7.49 -5.91 16.59
CA VAL A 454 -7.87 -4.81 15.70
C VAL A 454 -9.25 -5.11 15.11
N SER A 455 -10.20 -4.21 15.37
CA SER A 455 -11.55 -4.33 14.85
C SER A 455 -11.53 -4.22 13.32
N MET A 456 -12.36 -5.01 12.64
CA MET A 456 -12.46 -4.92 11.17
C MET A 456 -12.95 -3.55 10.72
N LYS A 457 -13.75 -2.86 11.55
CA LYS A 457 -14.13 -1.47 11.33
C LYS A 457 -12.90 -0.56 11.23
N LEU A 458 -11.99 -0.63 12.20
CA LEU A 458 -10.78 0.18 12.21
C LEU A 458 -9.86 -0.17 11.02
N LEU A 459 -9.74 -1.45 10.68
CA LEU A 459 -8.96 -1.89 9.52
C LEU A 459 -9.53 -1.36 8.19
N LEU A 460 -10.85 -1.43 8.02
CA LEU A 460 -11.55 -0.90 6.84
C LEU A 460 -11.36 0.61 6.70
N GLU A 461 -11.47 1.35 7.80
CA GLU A 461 -11.21 2.78 7.83
C GLU A 461 -9.77 3.10 7.42
N TYR A 462 -8.79 2.37 7.97
CA TYR A 462 -7.38 2.52 7.61
C TYR A 462 -7.13 2.24 6.11
N GLU A 463 -7.61 1.11 5.58
CA GLU A 463 -7.38 0.73 4.18
C GLU A 463 -8.00 1.71 3.18
N THR A 464 -9.12 2.34 3.55
CA THR A 464 -9.80 3.29 2.67
C THR A 464 -9.35 4.75 2.88
N CYS A 465 -8.63 5.04 3.96
CA CYS A 465 -8.01 6.33 4.20
C CYS A 465 -6.66 6.49 3.48
N ARG A 466 -5.93 5.39 3.28
CA ARG A 466 -4.62 5.43 2.64
C ARG A 466 -4.70 5.94 1.19
N ASP A 467 -3.67 6.68 0.77
CA ASP A 467 -3.49 7.13 -0.61
C ASP A 467 -3.55 5.95 -1.58
N SER A 468 -4.62 5.93 -2.38
CA SER A 468 -4.91 4.82 -3.26
C SER A 468 -3.89 4.75 -4.38
N PHE A 469 -3.46 3.54 -4.69
CA PHE A 469 -2.58 3.26 -5.81
C PHE A 469 -3.18 3.69 -7.15
N LEU A 470 -4.49 3.91 -7.21
CA LEU A 470 -5.20 4.47 -8.35
C LEU A 470 -4.49 5.72 -8.93
N PHE A 471 -3.76 6.43 -8.09
CA PHE A 471 -3.07 7.68 -8.40
C PHE A 471 -1.55 7.55 -8.56
N GLN A 472 -0.95 6.34 -8.50
CA GLN A 472 0.50 6.15 -8.67
C GLN A 472 1.04 6.67 -10.00
N ASN A 473 0.24 6.62 -11.07
CA ASN A 473 0.63 7.21 -12.36
C ASN A 473 0.91 8.72 -12.29
N ILE A 474 0.31 9.41 -11.32
CA ILE A 474 0.59 10.83 -11.06
C ILE A 474 1.96 10.99 -10.39
N ASP A 475 2.42 9.98 -9.64
CA ASP A 475 3.72 10.04 -8.98
C ASP A 475 4.86 9.91 -10.02
N ASP A 476 4.61 9.17 -11.11
CA ASP A 476 5.43 9.12 -12.33
C ASP A 476 5.09 10.27 -13.30
N LEU A 477 4.98 11.50 -12.79
CA LEU A 477 4.64 12.69 -13.58
C LEU A 477 5.37 12.67 -14.94
N GLU A 478 4.64 12.73 -16.05
CA GLU A 478 5.20 13.12 -17.35
C GLU A 478 5.52 14.63 -17.30
N ILE A 479 6.53 14.99 -16.51
CA ILE A 479 7.07 16.36 -16.42
C ILE A 479 7.75 16.73 -17.74
N ILE A 480 8.12 15.73 -18.54
CA ILE A 480 8.80 15.92 -19.82
C ILE A 480 7.84 15.50 -20.91
N ASP A 481 7.42 16.48 -21.71
CA ASP A 481 6.71 16.21 -22.95
C ASP A 481 7.65 15.39 -23.85
N LYS A 482 7.34 14.10 -24.02
CA LYS A 482 8.16 13.16 -24.81
C LYS A 482 8.37 13.64 -26.24
N ASN A 483 7.48 14.50 -26.74
CA ASN A 483 7.55 15.08 -28.08
C ASN A 483 8.48 16.30 -28.19
N ASN A 484 8.79 16.97 -27.07
CA ASN A 484 9.64 18.18 -27.05
C ASN A 484 11.13 17.90 -26.90
N LEU A 485 11.54 16.66 -26.62
CA LEU A 485 12.94 16.24 -26.76
C LEU A 485 13.25 16.06 -28.25
N ASN A 486 13.41 17.19 -28.96
CA ASN A 486 13.75 17.36 -30.38
C ASN A 486 14.17 16.09 -31.14
N ASP A 487 13.19 15.24 -31.45
CA ASP A 487 13.40 13.97 -32.15
C ASP A 487 13.90 14.20 -33.60
N GLY A 488 13.70 15.43 -34.11
CA GLY A 488 14.14 15.90 -35.41
C GLY A 488 15.66 16.13 -35.51
N ALA A 489 16.33 16.60 -34.46
CA ALA A 489 17.78 16.86 -34.51
C ALA A 489 18.58 15.55 -34.59
N ILE A 490 18.15 14.53 -33.84
CA ILE A 490 18.77 13.20 -33.84
C ILE A 490 18.48 12.45 -35.15
N LYS A 491 17.24 12.53 -35.68
CA LYS A 491 16.89 11.93 -36.98
C LYS A 491 17.64 12.56 -38.15
N ASN A 492 17.85 13.88 -38.12
CA ASN A 492 18.62 14.58 -39.16
C ASN A 492 20.11 14.21 -39.12
N PHE A 493 20.71 14.01 -37.94
CA PHE A 493 22.10 13.58 -37.83
C PHE A 493 22.28 12.09 -38.17
N ALA A 494 21.36 11.21 -37.76
CA ALA A 494 21.37 9.83 -38.23
C ALA A 494 21.30 9.77 -39.76
N GLY A 495 20.48 10.64 -40.38
CA GLY A 495 20.49 10.84 -41.83
C GLY A 495 21.83 11.31 -42.40
N GLN A 496 22.50 12.28 -41.75
CA GLN A 496 23.79 12.84 -42.19
C GLN A 496 24.99 11.91 -41.96
N VAL A 497 24.99 11.08 -40.91
CA VAL A 497 26.04 10.06 -40.66
C VAL A 497 25.88 8.88 -41.62
N THR A 498 24.65 8.55 -42.02
CA THR A 498 24.40 7.53 -43.04
C THR A 498 24.82 8.00 -44.44
N THR A 499 24.79 9.31 -44.72
CA THR A 499 25.33 9.85 -45.98
C THR A 499 26.85 10.01 -45.98
N LEU A 500 27.50 10.15 -44.83
CA LEU A 500 28.97 10.18 -44.71
C LEU A 500 29.63 8.79 -44.80
N THR A 501 28.87 7.70 -44.63
CA THR A 501 29.39 6.32 -44.68
C THR A 501 29.20 5.63 -46.03
N THR A 502 28.70 6.32 -47.06
CA THR A 502 28.46 5.75 -48.40
C THR A 502 29.41 6.22 -49.50
N GLN A 503 30.54 6.87 -49.17
CA GLN A 503 31.61 7.08 -50.17
C GLN A 503 32.59 5.88 -50.18
N PRO A 504 32.76 5.19 -51.33
CA PRO A 504 33.74 4.11 -51.44
C PRO A 504 35.16 4.68 -51.50
N PRO A 505 36.16 4.04 -50.88
CA PRO A 505 37.54 4.45 -51.03
C PRO A 505 38.06 3.99 -52.40
N THR A 506 38.22 4.94 -53.34
CA THR A 506 39.15 4.80 -54.46
C THR A 506 40.56 5.08 -53.94
N ASP A 507 41.33 4.02 -53.70
CA ASP A 507 42.67 3.88 -54.26
C ASP A 507 43.28 2.51 -53.92
N GLN A 508 43.62 1.78 -54.99
CA GLN A 508 44.38 0.55 -54.94
C GLN A 508 45.88 0.88 -54.95
N SER A 509 46.63 0.43 -53.94
CA SER A 509 48.01 -0.05 -54.15
C SER A 509 48.41 -1.12 -53.13
N THR A 510 48.52 -2.33 -53.67
CA THR A 510 49.31 -3.52 -53.28
C THR A 510 50.18 -3.48 -52.01
N LEU A 511 50.02 -4.47 -51.11
CA LEU A 511 51.00 -5.58 -50.92
C LEU A 511 50.62 -6.57 -49.79
N ARG A 512 50.58 -7.87 -50.18
CA ARG A 512 50.96 -9.13 -49.50
C ARG A 512 50.41 -9.52 -48.11
N VAL A 513 49.48 -10.48 -48.16
CA VAL A 513 49.53 -11.87 -47.60
C VAL A 513 50.37 -12.12 -46.34
N LEU A 514 49.72 -12.56 -45.26
CA LEU A 514 49.98 -13.85 -44.58
C LEU A 514 48.75 -14.30 -43.78
N ASN A 515 48.28 -15.51 -44.12
CA ASN A 515 47.21 -16.27 -43.48
C ASN A 515 47.79 -17.24 -42.44
N THR A 516 47.11 -17.39 -41.30
CA THR A 516 46.98 -18.63 -40.50
C THR A 516 45.72 -18.47 -39.62
N ALA A 517 44.61 -19.18 -39.89
CA ALA A 517 44.19 -20.48 -39.28
C ALA A 517 43.95 -20.36 -37.75
N ASN A 518 42.88 -20.77 -37.07
CA ASN A 518 41.68 -21.63 -37.24
C ASN A 518 40.60 -21.07 -36.25
N GLY A 519 39.28 -21.25 -36.36
CA GLY A 519 38.57 -22.52 -36.38
C GLY A 519 37.05 -22.33 -36.22
N THR A 520 36.34 -23.07 -37.07
CA THR A 520 34.96 -23.56 -37.10
C THR A 520 34.03 -23.43 -35.87
N ASN A 521 32.78 -23.02 -36.12
CA ASN A 521 31.59 -23.88 -35.91
C ASN A 521 30.36 -23.35 -36.66
N SER A 522 29.70 -24.26 -37.39
CA SER A 522 28.50 -24.05 -38.22
C SER A 522 27.47 -25.14 -37.94
N ILE A 523 26.22 -24.78 -37.67
CA ILE A 523 25.00 -25.60 -37.83
C ILE A 523 23.82 -24.60 -37.91
N ALA A 524 22.76 -24.66 -38.71
CA ALA A 524 22.45 -25.24 -40.03
C ALA A 524 21.09 -24.61 -40.41
N TYR A 525 20.94 -24.10 -41.63
CA TYR A 525 19.67 -23.67 -42.21
C TYR A 525 19.06 -24.83 -43.02
N THR A 526 17.78 -25.13 -42.84
CA THR A 526 17.00 -25.98 -43.74
C THR A 526 16.00 -25.14 -44.51
N GLN A 527 16.19 -25.07 -45.84
CA GLN A 527 15.20 -24.67 -46.83
C GLN A 527 14.49 -25.91 -47.40
N LYS A 528 13.20 -25.82 -47.75
CA LYS A 528 12.61 -26.20 -49.07
C LYS A 528 11.07 -25.97 -49.15
N PRO A 529 10.41 -25.99 -50.33
CA PRO A 529 9.70 -24.81 -50.89
C PRO A 529 8.24 -25.12 -51.37
N PRO A 530 7.69 -24.67 -52.54
CA PRO A 530 6.53 -23.76 -52.63
C PRO A 530 5.31 -24.26 -53.49
N GLY A 531 4.28 -23.40 -53.63
CA GLY A 531 3.17 -23.46 -54.61
C GLY A 531 1.86 -23.99 -54.01
N SER A 532 0.64 -23.56 -54.34
CA SER A 532 -0.03 -22.68 -55.33
C SER A 532 -1.54 -22.76 -54.94
N GLU A 533 -2.45 -21.78 -54.93
CA GLU A 533 -3.12 -21.01 -56.00
C GLU A 533 -4.31 -20.30 -55.30
N VAL A 534 -4.47 -18.96 -55.35
CA VAL A 534 -5.34 -18.19 -56.26
C VAL A 534 -6.82 -18.64 -56.30
N TYR A 535 -7.73 -17.80 -55.78
CA TYR A 535 -8.94 -17.37 -56.51
C TYR A 535 -9.43 -16.00 -56.02
N THR A 536 -9.36 -15.04 -56.92
CA THR A 536 -10.00 -13.72 -56.88
C THR A 536 -11.50 -13.79 -57.13
N ARG A 537 -12.30 -12.92 -56.49
CA ARG A 537 -13.40 -12.25 -57.20
C ARG A 537 -13.80 -10.90 -56.57
N LYS A 538 -13.67 -9.86 -57.39
CA LYS A 538 -14.25 -8.52 -57.24
C LYS A 538 -15.78 -8.59 -57.26
N GLN A 539 -16.46 -7.65 -56.59
CA GLN A 539 -17.39 -6.73 -57.27
C GLN A 539 -17.84 -5.57 -56.35
N SER A 540 -17.71 -4.38 -56.91
CA SER A 540 -18.31 -3.09 -56.57
C SER A 540 -19.85 -3.11 -56.67
N VAL A 541 -20.54 -2.16 -56.02
CA VAL A 541 -21.38 -1.11 -56.64
C VAL A 541 -22.11 -0.26 -55.57
N THR A 542 -22.29 1.00 -55.94
CA THR A 542 -22.83 2.22 -55.34
C THR A 542 -24.28 2.22 -54.81
N GLY A 543 -24.61 3.16 -53.91
CA GLY A 543 -25.96 3.74 -53.80
C GLY A 543 -26.33 4.42 -52.48
N THR A 544 -26.29 5.77 -52.43
CA THR A 544 -27.18 6.65 -51.63
C THR A 544 -28.40 7.04 -52.50
N PRO A 545 -29.57 7.56 -52.02
CA PRO A 545 -29.75 8.56 -50.93
C PRO A 545 -31.10 8.56 -50.12
N SER A 546 -31.20 9.47 -49.11
CA SER A 546 -32.40 10.23 -48.60
C SER A 546 -33.67 9.45 -48.13
N SER A 547 -34.56 9.82 -47.18
CA SER A 547 -34.86 11.02 -46.36
C SER A 547 -35.94 10.67 -45.29
N ALA A 548 -35.94 11.44 -44.18
CA ALA A 548 -37.09 12.13 -43.56
C ALA A 548 -38.21 11.42 -42.71
N HIS A 549 -38.47 12.10 -41.57
CA HIS A 549 -39.75 12.31 -40.85
C HIS A 549 -40.39 11.16 -40.04
N ALA A 550 -40.53 11.33 -38.71
CA ALA A 550 -41.82 11.71 -38.06
C ALA A 550 -41.86 11.44 -36.53
N GLN A 551 -42.36 12.46 -35.80
CA GLN A 551 -43.28 12.44 -34.62
C GLN A 551 -42.82 11.75 -33.30
N GLN A 552 -42.54 12.48 -32.21
CA GLN A 552 -43.45 13.16 -31.26
C GLN A 552 -44.68 12.34 -30.82
N TYR A 553 -44.69 11.89 -29.56
CA TYR A 553 -45.78 11.85 -28.54
C TYR A 553 -45.13 11.13 -27.32
N GLY A 554 -45.04 11.66 -26.10
CA GLY A 554 -46.04 12.39 -25.33
C GLY A 554 -46.88 11.40 -24.51
N ARG A 555 -46.43 11.00 -23.31
CA ARG A 555 -47.31 10.36 -22.31
C ARG A 555 -47.00 10.84 -20.90
N ASN A 556 -47.98 11.56 -20.36
CA ASN A 556 -48.18 11.80 -18.95
C ASN A 556 -48.65 10.51 -18.23
N PRO A 557 -48.49 10.44 -16.90
CA PRO A 557 -48.82 9.29 -16.05
C PRO A 557 -50.23 9.41 -15.48
N GLN A 558 -50.90 8.29 -15.13
CA GLN A 558 -51.81 8.18 -13.98
C GLN A 558 -52.17 6.71 -13.67
N LEU A 559 -52.09 6.40 -12.37
CA LEU A 559 -53.01 5.60 -11.53
C LEU A 559 -53.46 4.21 -12.01
N SER A 560 -53.19 3.18 -11.19
CA SER A 560 -54.19 2.67 -10.23
C SER A 560 -53.75 1.39 -9.54
N SER A 561 -54.17 1.30 -8.28
CA SER A 561 -54.17 0.17 -7.37
C SER A 561 -55.10 -0.96 -7.82
N SER A 562 -54.77 -2.22 -7.49
CA SER A 562 -55.57 -3.10 -6.59
C SER A 562 -55.41 -4.60 -6.89
N MET A 563 -55.71 -5.37 -5.84
CA MET A 563 -56.15 -6.78 -5.80
C MET A 563 -55.12 -7.90 -5.58
N SER A 564 -55.08 -8.29 -4.30
CA SER A 564 -54.88 -9.64 -3.77
C SER A 564 -55.88 -10.65 -4.35
N GLN A 565 -55.47 -11.91 -4.55
CA GLN A 565 -56.19 -13.13 -4.12
C GLN A 565 -55.43 -14.43 -4.46
N THR A 566 -55.11 -15.17 -3.41
CA THR A 566 -55.25 -16.64 -3.19
C THR A 566 -55.18 -17.63 -4.37
N LEU A 567 -54.37 -18.68 -4.21
CA LEU A 567 -54.79 -20.07 -4.45
C LEU A 567 -53.94 -21.09 -3.68
N ASN A 568 -54.65 -22.05 -3.08
CA ASN A 568 -54.23 -23.15 -2.22
C ASN A 568 -53.55 -24.30 -3.00
N ALA A 569 -52.60 -24.98 -2.33
CA ALA A 569 -52.41 -26.44 -2.07
C ALA A 569 -52.76 -27.49 -3.18
N PRO A 570 -52.11 -28.70 -3.26
CA PRO A 570 -51.92 -29.62 -2.11
C PRO A 570 -50.67 -30.54 -2.05
N ILE A 571 -50.28 -30.81 -0.79
CA ILE A 571 -49.94 -32.08 -0.09
C ILE A 571 -49.79 -33.39 -0.91
N GLN A 572 -48.65 -34.08 -0.71
CA GLN A 572 -48.48 -35.50 -0.28
C GLN A 572 -47.06 -35.63 0.33
N ASP A 573 -46.78 -35.96 1.59
CA ASP A 573 -47.12 -37.04 2.53
C ASP A 573 -45.98 -38.09 2.73
N VAL A 574 -45.41 -38.04 3.95
CA VAL A 574 -45.10 -39.13 4.89
C VAL A 574 -43.89 -40.05 4.64
N ARG A 575 -42.93 -40.02 5.58
CA ARG A 575 -42.62 -41.17 6.48
C ARG A 575 -41.81 -40.77 7.71
N THR A 576 -42.47 -40.93 8.86
CA THR A 576 -41.97 -40.88 10.23
C THR A 576 -41.54 -42.28 10.67
N ILE A 577 -40.45 -42.39 11.45
CA ILE A 577 -40.21 -43.51 12.37
C ILE A 577 -39.81 -42.90 13.73
N GLN A 578 -40.62 -43.16 14.75
CA GLN A 578 -40.26 -43.06 16.18
C GLN A 578 -39.72 -44.43 16.64
N GLN A 579 -38.84 -44.60 17.63
CA GLN A 579 -38.94 -44.43 19.11
C GLN A 579 -37.61 -45.03 19.73
N PRO A 580 -37.38 -45.11 21.06
CA PRO A 580 -37.62 -44.21 22.21
C PRO A 580 -36.42 -44.14 23.21
N ASN A 581 -36.64 -43.46 24.36
CA ASN A 581 -35.85 -43.39 25.62
C ASN A 581 -34.66 -42.40 25.61
N GLY A 582 -34.54 -41.40 26.49
CA GLY A 582 -35.10 -41.20 27.82
C GLY A 582 -34.01 -41.31 28.88
N GLN A 583 -33.14 -40.29 29.02
CA GLN A 583 -32.41 -39.97 30.25
C GLN A 583 -31.75 -38.58 30.15
N ASN A 584 -32.11 -37.70 31.08
CA ASN A 584 -31.47 -36.42 31.34
C ASN A 584 -30.10 -36.67 31.98
N ILE A 585 -29.03 -36.09 31.42
CA ILE A 585 -27.75 -35.93 32.12
C ILE A 585 -27.31 -34.48 31.94
N VAL A 586 -27.23 -33.78 33.07
CA VAL A 586 -26.50 -32.52 33.25
C VAL A 586 -25.02 -32.85 33.19
N VAL A 587 -24.31 -32.38 32.16
CA VAL A 587 -22.84 -32.50 32.08
C VAL A 587 -22.25 -31.11 32.30
N GLY A 588 -21.71 -30.90 33.51
CA GLY A 588 -20.83 -29.79 33.81
C GLY A 588 -19.44 -30.04 33.23
N ASN A 589 -18.89 -29.01 32.58
CA ASN A 589 -17.52 -29.02 32.07
C ASN A 589 -16.53 -28.89 33.24
N GLN A 590 -15.97 -30.01 33.69
CA GLN A 590 -14.76 -30.08 34.51
C GLN A 590 -13.91 -31.29 34.09
N ILE A 591 -13.31 -31.27 32.90
CA ILE A 591 -12.16 -32.13 32.57
C ILE A 591 -11.28 -31.40 31.55
N LEU A 592 -10.24 -30.68 32.03
CA LEU A 592 -8.91 -30.63 31.39
C LEU A 592 -7.89 -29.90 32.31
N GLN A 593 -7.60 -30.48 33.48
CA GLN A 593 -6.38 -30.18 34.24
C GLN A 593 -5.79 -31.51 34.69
N GLN A 594 -5.21 -32.25 33.77
CA GLN A 594 -4.27 -33.33 34.08
C GLN A 594 -3.63 -33.82 32.77
N GLN A 595 -2.62 -33.09 32.31
CA GLN A 595 -1.45 -33.62 31.62
C GLN A 595 -0.55 -32.46 31.22
N GLN A 596 0.34 -32.06 32.13
CA GLN A 596 1.69 -31.55 31.84
C GLN A 596 2.36 -31.20 33.18
N GLN A 597 2.85 -32.23 33.87
CA GLN A 597 3.93 -32.08 34.82
C GLN A 597 4.99 -33.13 34.46
N GLN A 598 6.00 -32.68 33.71
CA GLN A 598 7.31 -33.32 33.71
C GLN A 598 8.36 -32.25 34.02
N GLN A 599 8.67 -32.18 35.32
CA GLN A 599 10.00 -32.01 35.92
C GLN A 599 11.05 -31.20 35.14
N TYR A 600 11.31 -29.98 35.62
CA TYR A 600 12.67 -29.46 35.76
C TYR A 600 12.87 -28.93 37.18
N THR A 601 13.51 -29.75 38.01
CA THR A 601 14.15 -29.34 39.26
C THR A 601 15.61 -29.06 38.97
N THR A 602 16.09 -27.83 39.16
CA THR A 602 16.98 -27.45 40.28
C THR A 602 17.65 -26.09 40.11
N LYS A 603 17.65 -25.37 41.25
CA LYS A 603 18.68 -24.47 41.79
C LYS A 603 18.77 -23.04 41.23
N GLN A 604 18.06 -22.15 41.93
CA GLN A 604 18.52 -20.79 42.17
C GLN A 604 19.70 -20.74 43.15
N PRO A 605 20.47 -19.65 43.11
CA PRO A 605 20.82 -18.96 44.33
C PRO A 605 20.38 -17.49 44.31
N PHE A 606 19.79 -17.08 45.43
CA PHE A 606 19.59 -15.69 45.84
C PHE A 606 20.92 -14.92 45.82
N VAL A 607 20.92 -13.73 45.21
CA VAL A 607 21.86 -12.65 45.57
C VAL A 607 21.11 -11.32 45.61
N VAL A 608 21.14 -10.72 46.78
CA VAL A 608 20.68 -9.37 47.14
C VAL A 608 21.60 -8.34 46.50
N PHE A 609 21.07 -7.31 45.83
CA PHE A 609 21.85 -6.12 45.45
C PHE A 609 21.47 -4.93 46.32
N ASN A 610 22.45 -4.46 47.10
CA ASN A 610 22.50 -3.11 47.64
C ASN A 610 23.55 -2.30 46.86
N HIS A 611 23.27 -1.01 46.69
CA HIS A 611 24.14 -0.01 46.07
C HIS A 611 25.54 0.10 46.73
N ALA A 612 26.60 0.23 45.91
CA ALA A 612 27.46 1.43 45.84
C ALA A 612 28.88 1.16 45.26
N THR A 613 29.24 1.97 44.27
CA THR A 613 30.58 2.53 43.93
C THR A 613 31.87 1.68 43.86
N GLN A 614 32.47 1.79 42.67
CA GLN A 614 33.89 2.07 42.36
C GLN A 614 34.94 0.93 42.24
N LYS A 615 35.61 1.04 41.08
CA LYS A 615 37.02 0.80 40.71
C LYS A 615 37.41 -0.50 40.01
N GLN A 616 38.14 -0.24 38.92
CA GLN A 616 38.77 -1.12 37.96
C GLN A 616 39.81 -2.03 38.62
N GLU A 617 39.92 -3.26 38.13
CA GLU A 617 41.21 -3.92 37.89
C GLU A 617 41.04 -5.02 36.84
N LEU A 618 41.88 -4.96 35.80
CA LEU A 618 41.99 -5.94 34.72
C LEU A 618 42.73 -7.17 35.23
N VAL A 619 42.12 -8.36 35.08
CA VAL A 619 42.83 -9.64 35.20
C VAL A 619 42.49 -10.49 33.98
N THR A 620 43.50 -10.71 33.14
CA THR A 620 43.51 -11.67 32.02
C THR A 620 43.53 -13.12 32.52
N PRO A 621 42.75 -14.05 31.93
CA PRO A 621 43.00 -15.48 32.11
C PRO A 621 43.67 -16.11 30.89
N GLN A 622 44.59 -17.01 31.21
CA GLN A 622 45.37 -17.86 30.31
C GLN A 622 44.48 -18.90 29.60
N ILE A 623 44.83 -19.19 28.34
CA ILE A 623 44.25 -20.25 27.52
C ILE A 623 44.96 -21.57 27.84
N VAL A 624 44.21 -22.60 28.22
CA VAL A 624 44.64 -24.00 28.22
C VAL A 624 43.98 -24.70 27.04
N SER A 625 44.81 -25.26 26.18
CA SER A 625 44.46 -26.03 24.98
C SER A 625 44.14 -27.49 25.32
N THR A 626 43.06 -28.03 24.74
CA THR A 626 42.98 -29.45 24.36
C THR A 626 42.24 -29.61 23.04
N GLU A 627 42.88 -30.36 22.14
CA GLU A 627 42.42 -30.75 20.82
C GLU A 627 41.36 -31.86 20.90
N ASN A 628 40.35 -31.81 20.03
CA ASN A 628 39.95 -32.95 19.18
C ASN A 628 38.87 -32.52 18.18
N GLY A 629 39.15 -32.78 16.89
CA GLY A 629 38.42 -32.20 15.77
C GLY A 629 37.14 -32.90 15.35
N ARG A 630 36.31 -32.14 14.63
CA ARG A 630 35.63 -32.53 13.38
C ARG A 630 35.03 -31.28 12.72
N TYR A 631 35.09 -31.29 11.39
CA TYR A 631 34.78 -30.23 10.43
C TYR A 631 33.42 -29.53 10.63
N GLN A 632 33.41 -28.19 10.58
CA GLN A 632 32.26 -27.33 10.24
C GLN A 632 32.75 -26.06 9.49
N PRO A 633 31.87 -25.39 8.71
CA PRO A 633 32.26 -24.56 7.58
C PRO A 633 32.75 -23.15 7.95
N GLN A 634 33.46 -22.52 7.02
CA GLN A 634 34.17 -21.25 7.16
C GLN A 634 33.26 -20.10 7.63
N HIS A 635 33.47 -19.67 8.88
CA HIS A 635 33.07 -18.35 9.36
C HIS A 635 34.18 -17.34 9.05
N VAL A 636 33.81 -16.25 8.39
CA VAL A 636 34.63 -15.04 8.23
C VAL A 636 34.85 -14.42 9.61
N SER A 637 36.11 -14.35 10.05
CA SER A 637 36.53 -13.71 11.29
C SER A 637 36.31 -12.20 11.21
N MET A 638 35.36 -11.69 12.00
CA MET A 638 35.22 -10.26 12.28
C MET A 638 36.39 -9.77 13.12
N ILE A 639 36.97 -8.63 12.72
CA ILE A 639 37.93 -7.85 13.49
C ILE A 639 37.24 -7.36 14.76
N GLN A 640 37.58 -7.93 15.92
CA GLN A 640 37.14 -7.43 17.22
C GLN A 640 38.00 -6.23 17.64
N GLY A 641 37.37 -5.10 17.96
CA GLY A 641 38.03 -3.99 18.66
C GLY A 641 37.79 -2.57 18.12
N LEU A 642 36.62 -2.26 17.53
CA LEU A 642 36.27 -0.86 17.26
C LEU A 642 35.60 -0.21 18.49
N PRO A 643 36.07 0.96 18.95
CA PRO A 643 35.43 1.69 20.04
C PRO A 643 34.04 2.21 19.63
N GLN A 644 33.18 2.41 20.63
CA GLN A 644 31.80 2.94 20.50
C GLN A 644 31.77 4.20 19.61
N PRO A 645 30.75 4.37 18.75
CA PRO A 645 30.67 5.48 17.81
C PRO A 645 30.60 6.82 18.55
N ASN A 646 31.56 7.70 18.25
CA ASN A 646 31.56 9.09 18.70
C ASN A 646 31.01 9.95 17.54
N PRO A 647 29.84 10.60 17.70
CA PRO A 647 29.22 11.38 16.62
C PRO A 647 30.04 12.60 16.17
N ASN A 648 31.09 12.96 16.91
CA ASN A 648 31.98 14.09 16.61
C ASN A 648 33.34 13.65 16.04
N ALA A 649 33.52 12.38 15.65
CA ALA A 649 34.78 11.87 15.12
C ALA A 649 34.57 10.91 13.95
N TYR A 650 35.59 10.80 13.09
CA TYR A 650 35.62 9.85 11.97
C TYR A 650 36.90 9.02 12.02
N TYR A 651 36.86 7.83 11.41
CA TYR A 651 38.01 6.95 11.30
C TYR A 651 38.83 7.31 10.05
N GLN A 652 40.12 7.62 10.24
CA GLN A 652 41.08 7.78 9.15
C GLN A 652 42.01 6.57 9.11
N VAL A 653 42.09 5.91 7.94
CA VAL A 653 43.01 4.80 7.70
C VAL A 653 44.24 5.33 6.97
N ASN A 654 45.41 5.29 7.61
CA ASN A 654 46.69 5.60 6.97
C ASN A 654 47.64 4.42 7.20
N ASP A 655 48.21 3.85 6.14
CA ASP A 655 49.21 2.78 6.18
C ASP A 655 48.87 1.61 7.11
N GLY A 656 47.61 1.15 7.06
CA GLY A 656 47.13 0.01 7.86
C GLY A 656 46.78 0.33 9.31
N ASN A 657 46.94 1.58 9.77
CA ASN A 657 46.52 2.04 11.08
C ASN A 657 45.22 2.84 11.02
N VAL A 658 44.27 2.50 11.88
CA VAL A 658 42.98 3.18 12.04
C VAL A 658 43.11 4.20 13.17
N VAL A 659 42.99 5.50 12.85
CA VAL A 659 43.07 6.59 13.83
C VAL A 659 41.75 7.35 13.87
N LEU A 660 41.19 7.56 15.08
CA LEU A 660 39.99 8.35 15.29
C LEU A 660 40.34 9.84 15.30
N LYS A 661 39.74 10.65 14.42
CA LYS A 661 39.95 12.11 14.34
C LYS A 661 38.68 12.91 14.56
N PRO A 662 38.73 14.05 15.28
CA PRO A 662 37.58 14.91 15.49
C PRO A 662 37.19 15.67 14.21
N ILE A 663 35.88 15.78 13.96
CA ILE A 663 35.29 16.42 12.76
C ILE A 663 35.68 17.91 12.67
N GLN A 664 35.90 18.58 13.80
CA GLN A 664 36.30 20.00 13.86
C GLN A 664 37.65 20.32 13.20
N SER A 665 38.44 19.31 12.85
CA SER A 665 39.74 19.47 12.17
C SER A 665 39.68 19.45 10.64
N MET A 666 38.50 19.22 10.04
CA MET A 666 38.31 19.16 8.59
C MET A 666 38.00 20.55 8.02
N ASN A 667 38.57 20.85 6.84
CA ASN A 667 38.04 21.95 6.03
C ASN A 667 36.77 21.47 5.28
N ASN A 668 35.91 22.42 4.89
CA ASN A 668 34.60 22.12 4.30
C ASN A 668 34.68 21.24 3.03
N ASN A 669 35.73 21.37 2.24
CA ASN A 669 35.89 20.56 1.03
C ASN A 669 36.25 19.10 1.37
N GLU A 670 37.10 18.87 2.38
CA GLU A 670 37.46 17.52 2.82
C GLU A 670 36.31 16.79 3.52
N PHE A 671 35.41 17.55 4.18
CA PHE A 671 34.18 16.99 4.76
C PHE A 671 33.21 16.51 3.67
N ILE A 672 32.98 17.33 2.64
CA ILE A 672 32.06 16.97 1.54
C ILE A 672 32.55 15.74 0.77
N THR A 673 33.86 15.64 0.49
CA THR A 673 34.42 14.50 -0.28
C THR A 673 34.45 13.17 0.49
N LYS A 674 34.33 13.18 1.82
CA LYS A 674 34.29 11.93 2.62
C LYS A 674 32.88 11.53 3.06
N VAL A 675 31.91 12.43 2.94
CA VAL A 675 30.48 12.14 3.16
C VAL A 675 29.85 11.59 1.88
N LEU A 676 30.27 12.09 0.72
CA LEU A 676 30.06 11.45 -0.59
C LEU A 676 30.93 10.19 -0.71
#